data_AF-A0A5C7L8T1-F1
#
_entry.id   AF-A0A5C7L8T1-F1
#
_cell.length_a   1.000
_cell.length_b   1.000
_cell.length_c   1.000
_cell.angle_alpha   90.00
_cell.angle_beta   90.00
_cell.angle_gamma   90.00
#
_symmetry.space_group_name_H-M   'P 1'
#
loop_
_entity.id
_entity.type
_entity.pdbx_description
1 polymer ?
#
loop_
_entity_poly.entity_id
_entity_poly.type
_entity_poly.pdbx_seq_one_letter_code
_entity_poly.pdbx_strand_id
1 'polypeptide(L)'
;MAMEWYLVIDGVRRGPMSKASVLALIDKGVVKSATLARRPDMNEWFPIGYIREFNLPPPDEPETPSTTAITAPTPPASPTPPPAPAPTPRPPVSPAPAAPASPQEFSPPPPQPPATTRPFLGRGYLGRHWRGEYSLPVSYWLNWTLLGLAAGQLAAWVAGSLLDRSLVSDDPRGPFAGVILAGLAMLLLTIWQMTGVWRAALRARRESGRHLWPNLTLAVVLLTAATYTVMLCMTLPALPPLVALFFQGDRAPHRVELTTDGKALRVSGWLGLGIAGEVRDALRQHPDVQTVELDSRDGRASAGVALGRALAEGGVTTLVRGVCDSPCSTAFTGGARRLLAHGGRLGFHQPSAARGGLEGVTAASAAFMTGRGVRADFIDAAFHRDHAEPWTPPPRALFEAGVIHGVLIGEQVVDATAYPAAAVLALLDDAAALPSFQAFRTLDAAAFDASQTRLRAVLTADGSGDPDSPLYRHALRRELHDAALRYLPVTSDAAALGYLKADLDRLRVLRSSDPEVCRALIYPQFSQAADPSAALTEETQKTYDEALNAVLADALAGERRAPRDAQSAADRQQVLAAVLGRFPPVFAAGLSHPEEFRALEPLPVCAFHVALREELLTLPPPRSGAALRRMVPEILGR
;
A
#
# COMPACT_ATOMS: atom_id res chain seq x y z
N MET A 1 -12.73 8.31 -61.25
CA MET A 1 -13.27 7.19 -62.04
C MET A 1 -14.17 6.39 -61.12
N ALA A 2 -15.40 6.05 -61.52
CA ALA A 2 -16.28 5.22 -60.70
C ALA A 2 -15.64 3.83 -60.54
N MET A 3 -15.62 3.28 -59.32
CA MET A 3 -15.08 1.95 -59.05
C MET A 3 -15.96 0.91 -59.77
N GLU A 4 -15.39 0.23 -60.76
CA GLU A 4 -16.08 -0.78 -61.58
C GLU A 4 -15.81 -2.18 -61.04
N TRP A 5 -16.87 -2.98 -60.93
CA TRP A 5 -16.86 -4.35 -60.43
C TRP A 5 -17.00 -5.37 -61.55
N TYR A 6 -16.30 -6.49 -61.42
CA TYR A 6 -16.47 -7.67 -62.24
C TYR A 6 -16.96 -8.82 -61.36
N LEU A 7 -17.93 -9.59 -61.86
CA LEU A 7 -18.55 -10.72 -61.15
C LEU A 7 -18.43 -12.00 -61.98
N VAL A 8 -18.39 -13.17 -61.33
CA VAL A 8 -18.57 -14.46 -62.00
C VAL A 8 -19.95 -15.00 -61.67
N ILE A 9 -20.88 -14.89 -62.62
CA ILE A 9 -22.26 -15.35 -62.49
C ILE A 9 -22.44 -16.53 -63.44
N ASP A 10 -22.88 -17.68 -62.93
CA ASP A 10 -23.04 -18.93 -63.67
C ASP A 10 -21.77 -19.36 -64.45
N GLY A 11 -20.60 -19.14 -63.85
CA GLY A 11 -19.30 -19.45 -64.47
C GLY A 11 -18.83 -18.47 -65.55
N VAL A 12 -19.61 -17.41 -65.84
CA VAL A 12 -19.26 -16.40 -66.85
C VAL A 12 -18.89 -15.08 -66.17
N ARG A 13 -17.74 -14.52 -66.57
CA ARG A 13 -17.31 -13.18 -66.13
C ARG A 13 -18.23 -12.11 -66.71
N ARG A 14 -18.82 -11.28 -65.85
CA ARG A 14 -19.70 -10.16 -66.19
C ARG A 14 -19.10 -8.86 -65.65
N GLY A 15 -19.21 -7.76 -66.42
CA GLY A 15 -18.72 -6.44 -66.05
C GLY A 15 -18.06 -5.69 -67.21
N PRO A 16 -17.60 -4.44 -67.01
CA PRO A 16 -17.64 -3.70 -65.74
C PRO A 16 -19.08 -3.33 -65.28
N MET A 17 -19.32 -3.36 -63.98
CA MET A 17 -20.60 -2.98 -63.35
C MET A 17 -20.37 -1.91 -62.29
N SER A 18 -21.32 -0.97 -62.15
CA SER A 18 -21.30 -0.04 -61.02
C SER A 18 -21.66 -0.78 -59.71
N LYS A 19 -21.21 -0.26 -58.57
CA LYS A 19 -21.63 -0.78 -57.24
C LYS A 19 -23.15 -0.87 -57.10
N ALA A 20 -23.89 0.12 -57.59
CA ALA A 20 -25.35 0.13 -57.56
C ALA A 20 -25.97 -0.99 -58.40
N SER A 21 -25.36 -1.32 -59.56
CA SER A 21 -25.78 -2.44 -60.40
C SER A 21 -25.56 -3.79 -59.71
N VAL A 22 -24.45 -3.93 -58.99
CA VAL A 22 -24.15 -5.13 -58.21
C VAL A 22 -25.14 -5.28 -57.04
N LEU A 23 -25.41 -4.21 -56.29
CA LEU A 23 -26.43 -4.22 -55.22
C LEU A 23 -27.82 -4.62 -55.75
N ALA A 24 -28.23 -4.10 -56.92
CA ALA A 24 -29.49 -4.49 -57.53
C ALA A 24 -29.55 -5.98 -57.96
N LEU A 25 -28.41 -6.61 -58.25
CA LEU A 25 -28.33 -8.05 -58.52
C LEU A 25 -28.33 -8.90 -57.24
N ILE A 26 -27.80 -8.35 -56.15
CA ILE A 26 -27.88 -8.95 -54.80
C ILE A 26 -29.34 -8.96 -54.34
N ASP A 27 -30.05 -7.83 -54.44
CA ASP A 27 -31.47 -7.71 -54.05
C ASP A 27 -32.37 -8.65 -54.86
N LYS A 28 -31.99 -8.96 -56.10
CA LYS A 28 -32.69 -9.92 -56.97
C LYS A 28 -32.31 -11.39 -56.71
N GLY A 29 -31.41 -11.66 -55.76
CA GLY A 29 -30.93 -13.01 -55.43
C GLY A 29 -30.06 -13.66 -56.52
N VAL A 30 -29.66 -12.90 -57.55
CA VAL A 30 -28.80 -13.38 -58.64
C VAL A 30 -27.35 -13.50 -58.17
N VAL A 31 -26.93 -12.57 -57.31
CA VAL A 31 -25.61 -12.56 -56.70
C VAL A 31 -25.76 -13.01 -55.24
N LYS A 32 -25.23 -14.20 -54.95
CA LYS A 32 -25.16 -14.78 -53.59
C LYS A 32 -23.80 -14.48 -52.95
N SER A 33 -23.66 -14.66 -51.63
CA SER A 33 -22.40 -14.46 -50.91
C SER A 33 -21.19 -15.19 -51.50
N ALA A 34 -21.39 -16.36 -52.11
CA ALA A 34 -20.34 -17.15 -52.75
C ALA A 34 -19.92 -16.64 -54.15
N THR A 35 -20.64 -15.67 -54.73
CA THR A 35 -20.36 -15.15 -56.07
C THR A 35 -19.01 -14.45 -56.08
N LEU A 36 -18.10 -14.84 -56.97
CA LEU A 36 -16.79 -14.22 -57.07
C LEU A 36 -16.91 -12.80 -57.64
N ALA A 37 -16.28 -11.85 -56.95
CA ALA A 37 -16.23 -10.44 -57.30
C ALA A 37 -14.78 -9.94 -57.27
N ARG A 38 -14.48 -8.98 -58.15
CA ARG A 38 -13.16 -8.32 -58.23
C ARG A 38 -13.30 -6.90 -58.77
N ARG A 39 -12.56 -5.96 -58.18
CA ARG A 39 -12.29 -4.61 -58.75
C ARG A 39 -10.85 -4.53 -59.29
N PRO A 40 -10.53 -3.60 -60.22
CA PRO A 40 -9.21 -3.51 -60.85
C PRO A 40 -8.01 -3.40 -59.90
N ASP A 41 -8.21 -2.79 -58.73
CA ASP A 41 -7.22 -2.61 -57.66
C ASP A 41 -7.19 -3.78 -56.66
N MET A 42 -8.02 -4.81 -56.85
CA MET A 42 -7.88 -6.09 -56.14
C MET A 42 -6.96 -7.04 -56.91
N ASN A 43 -6.03 -7.65 -56.17
CA ASN A 43 -5.11 -8.64 -56.72
C ASN A 43 -5.79 -9.97 -57.02
N GLU A 44 -6.87 -10.31 -56.31
CA GLU A 44 -7.54 -11.60 -56.41
C GLU A 44 -9.07 -11.48 -56.51
N TRP A 45 -9.69 -12.59 -56.94
CA TRP A 45 -11.15 -12.74 -56.91
C TRP A 45 -11.59 -13.26 -55.54
N PHE A 46 -12.60 -12.61 -54.95
CA PHE A 46 -13.14 -13.01 -53.65
C PHE A 46 -14.63 -13.26 -53.74
N PRO A 47 -15.17 -14.23 -52.98
CA PRO A 47 -16.59 -14.27 -52.72
C PRO A 47 -17.08 -12.92 -52.21
N ILE A 48 -18.14 -12.40 -52.81
CA ILE A 48 -18.66 -11.06 -52.56
C ILE A 48 -19.10 -10.87 -51.09
N GLY A 49 -19.42 -11.96 -50.39
CA GLY A 49 -19.68 -11.96 -48.94
C GLY A 49 -18.50 -11.56 -48.06
N TYR A 50 -17.26 -11.58 -48.57
CA TYR A 50 -16.09 -11.03 -47.85
C TYR A 50 -15.77 -9.59 -48.20
N ILE A 51 -16.58 -8.95 -49.07
CA ILE A 51 -16.37 -7.57 -49.50
C ILE A 51 -17.34 -6.67 -48.72
N ARG A 52 -16.81 -5.95 -47.73
CA ARG A 52 -17.60 -5.14 -46.77
C ARG A 52 -18.55 -4.14 -47.45
N GLU A 53 -18.19 -3.66 -48.64
CA GLU A 53 -18.97 -2.71 -49.42
C GLU A 53 -20.39 -3.18 -49.80
N PHE A 54 -20.62 -4.51 -49.82
CA PHE A 54 -21.88 -5.13 -50.22
C PHE A 54 -22.69 -5.69 -49.06
N ASN A 55 -22.15 -5.67 -47.83
CA ASN A 55 -22.83 -6.06 -46.60
C ASN A 55 -23.55 -7.43 -46.68
N LEU A 56 -22.95 -8.38 -47.39
CA LEU A 56 -23.42 -9.77 -47.44
C LEU A 56 -22.69 -10.59 -46.38
N PRO A 57 -23.34 -11.61 -45.76
CA PRO A 57 -22.65 -12.52 -44.86
C PRO A 57 -21.57 -13.29 -45.64
N PRO A 58 -20.43 -13.61 -45.02
CA PRO A 58 -19.47 -14.54 -45.58
C PRO A 58 -20.15 -15.85 -46.01
N PRO A 59 -19.78 -16.44 -47.16
CA PRO A 59 -20.39 -17.67 -47.67
C PRO A 59 -20.25 -18.89 -46.75
N ASP A 60 -19.36 -18.81 -45.76
CA ASP A 60 -19.11 -19.86 -44.78
C ASP A 60 -20.03 -19.78 -43.54
N GLU A 61 -20.90 -18.77 -43.41
CA GLU A 61 -21.83 -18.62 -42.28
C GLU A 61 -23.25 -19.10 -42.62
N PRO A 62 -23.93 -19.87 -41.74
CA PRO A 62 -25.35 -20.15 -41.89
C PRO A 62 -26.19 -18.90 -41.57
N GLU A 63 -27.09 -18.51 -42.48
CA GLU A 63 -28.03 -17.40 -42.30
C GLU A 63 -28.91 -17.64 -41.06
N THR A 64 -28.80 -16.78 -40.04
CA THR A 64 -29.69 -16.78 -38.86
C THR A 64 -30.36 -15.42 -38.67
N PRO A 65 -31.68 -15.33 -38.39
CA PRO A 65 -32.39 -14.07 -38.19
C PRO A 65 -32.10 -13.42 -36.83
N SER A 66 -31.96 -12.10 -36.84
CA SER A 66 -31.65 -11.21 -35.71
C SER A 66 -32.55 -11.38 -34.48
N THR A 67 -31.94 -11.42 -33.31
CA THR A 67 -32.59 -11.51 -31.98
C THR A 67 -33.15 -10.16 -31.53
N THR A 68 -34.43 -10.15 -31.14
CA THR A 68 -35.13 -9.03 -30.51
C THR A 68 -34.60 -8.76 -29.10
N ALA A 69 -34.36 -7.48 -28.80
CA ALA A 69 -33.88 -6.97 -27.52
C ALA A 69 -34.78 -7.37 -26.33
N ILE A 70 -34.16 -7.86 -25.24
CA ILE A 70 -34.81 -8.10 -23.95
C ILE A 70 -34.36 -7.02 -22.98
N THR A 71 -35.33 -6.23 -22.50
CA THR A 71 -35.15 -5.12 -21.57
C THR A 71 -35.15 -5.60 -20.12
N ALA A 72 -34.20 -5.13 -19.31
CA ALA A 72 -34.10 -5.39 -17.87
C ALA A 72 -35.04 -4.49 -17.03
N PRO A 73 -35.59 -4.96 -15.88
CA PRO A 73 -36.36 -4.12 -14.98
C PRO A 73 -35.54 -3.57 -13.79
N THR A 74 -35.83 -2.32 -13.42
CA THR A 74 -35.21 -1.46 -12.39
C THR A 74 -35.80 -1.70 -10.97
N PRO A 75 -35.04 -1.52 -9.86
CA PRO A 75 -35.51 -1.75 -8.49
C PRO A 75 -36.15 -0.49 -7.84
N PRO A 76 -37.01 -0.64 -6.81
CA PRO A 76 -37.48 0.49 -6.00
C PRO A 76 -36.80 0.61 -4.61
N ALA A 77 -36.86 1.84 -4.09
CA ALA A 77 -36.09 2.43 -3.01
C ALA A 77 -36.61 2.21 -1.57
N SER A 78 -35.73 2.42 -0.60
CA SER A 78 -35.98 2.54 0.85
C SER A 78 -36.57 3.91 1.25
N PRO A 79 -37.18 4.01 2.45
CA PRO A 79 -37.06 5.24 3.24
C PRO A 79 -36.74 5.06 4.73
N THR A 80 -36.28 6.19 5.28
CA THR A 80 -35.52 6.59 6.50
C THR A 80 -36.32 6.73 7.85
N PRO A 81 -35.65 7.06 8.98
CA PRO A 81 -36.06 6.86 10.41
C PRO A 81 -36.50 8.20 11.10
N PRO A 82 -36.27 8.48 12.42
CA PRO A 82 -36.59 7.85 13.74
C PRO A 82 -37.53 8.77 14.59
N PRO A 83 -37.73 8.57 15.92
CA PRO A 83 -37.07 9.46 16.91
C PRO A 83 -36.76 8.85 18.32
N ALA A 84 -36.01 9.58 19.15
CA ALA A 84 -35.62 9.32 20.55
C ALA A 84 -36.33 10.30 21.54
N PRO A 85 -35.98 10.49 22.86
CA PRO A 85 -35.20 9.70 23.86
C PRO A 85 -35.79 9.67 25.33
N ALA A 86 -35.05 9.00 26.24
CA ALA A 86 -34.89 9.21 27.72
C ALA A 86 -35.99 8.72 28.70
N PRO A 87 -35.76 8.59 30.04
CA PRO A 87 -34.55 8.74 30.89
C PRO A 87 -34.26 7.58 31.91
N THR A 88 -33.14 7.70 32.63
CA THR A 88 -32.58 6.84 33.72
C THR A 88 -33.33 6.87 35.07
N PRO A 89 -33.10 5.87 35.95
CA PRO A 89 -32.90 6.17 37.38
C PRO A 89 -31.76 5.39 38.11
N ARG A 90 -31.48 5.88 39.32
CA ARG A 90 -30.33 5.72 40.25
C ARG A 90 -30.23 4.36 41.00
N PRO A 91 -29.06 4.08 41.62
CA PRO A 91 -28.84 2.91 42.49
C PRO A 91 -29.34 3.13 43.95
N PRO A 92 -29.56 2.04 44.73
CA PRO A 92 -30.02 2.12 46.11
C PRO A 92 -28.88 2.31 47.14
N VAL A 93 -29.27 2.88 48.27
CA VAL A 93 -28.50 3.16 49.50
C VAL A 93 -29.01 2.26 50.63
N SER A 94 -28.13 1.75 51.50
CA SER A 94 -28.30 1.55 52.97
C SER A 94 -27.19 0.63 53.55
N PRO A 95 -26.96 0.53 54.89
CA PRO A 95 -26.90 1.59 55.90
C PRO A 95 -25.74 1.41 56.93
N ALA A 96 -25.48 2.52 57.65
CA ALA A 96 -25.09 2.69 59.06
C ALA A 96 -23.78 2.08 59.66
N PRO A 97 -23.04 2.90 60.45
CA PRO A 97 -21.81 2.53 61.17
C PRO A 97 -22.07 2.04 62.60
N ALA A 98 -21.16 1.21 63.14
CA ALA A 98 -21.10 0.86 64.56
C ALA A 98 -20.13 1.78 65.33
N ALA A 99 -20.56 2.10 66.55
CA ALA A 99 -20.09 3.10 67.50
C ALA A 99 -18.73 2.75 68.20
N PRO A 100 -18.16 3.69 68.99
CA PRO A 100 -16.73 3.78 69.29
C PRO A 100 -16.32 3.09 70.60
N ALA A 101 -15.04 2.74 70.71
CA ALA A 101 -14.39 2.41 71.97
C ALA A 101 -13.57 3.61 72.48
N SER A 102 -13.84 4.00 73.72
CA SER A 102 -13.18 5.09 74.47
C SER A 102 -11.87 4.58 75.16
N PRO A 103 -11.15 5.40 75.94
CA PRO A 103 -9.78 5.81 75.63
C PRO A 103 -8.75 5.14 76.56
N GLN A 104 -7.57 4.80 76.04
CA GLN A 104 -6.43 4.44 76.89
C GLN A 104 -5.49 5.63 77.08
N GLU A 105 -5.42 6.09 78.32
CA GLU A 105 -4.42 7.02 78.84
C GLU A 105 -3.00 6.44 78.67
N PHE A 106 -2.14 7.18 77.99
CA PHE A 106 -0.70 6.99 78.06
C PHE A 106 -0.06 8.26 78.61
N SER A 107 0.40 8.19 79.85
CA SER A 107 1.18 9.23 80.52
C SER A 107 2.56 9.38 79.86
N PRO A 108 3.05 10.62 79.60
CA PRO A 108 4.38 10.84 79.07
C PRO A 108 5.46 10.73 80.18
N PRO A 109 6.64 10.15 79.90
CA PRO A 109 7.76 10.15 80.84
C PRO A 109 8.44 11.53 80.94
N PRO A 110 9.16 11.81 82.06
CA PRO A 110 9.69 13.14 82.40
C PRO A 110 10.83 13.61 81.47
N PRO A 111 11.07 14.93 81.37
CA PRO A 111 12.00 15.51 80.42
C PRO A 111 13.48 15.22 80.78
N GLN A 112 14.23 14.68 79.82
CA GLN A 112 15.68 14.62 79.89
C GLN A 112 16.29 16.02 79.66
N PRO A 113 17.42 16.36 80.34
CA PRO A 113 18.12 17.61 80.10
C PRO A 113 18.60 17.68 78.64
N PRO A 114 18.65 18.87 78.02
CA PRO A 114 18.94 18.98 76.60
C PRO A 114 20.34 18.45 76.31
N ALA A 115 20.40 17.36 75.54
CA ALA A 115 21.60 16.98 74.83
C ALA A 115 22.09 18.21 74.06
N THR A 116 23.30 18.66 74.35
CA THR A 116 24.03 19.65 73.56
C THR A 116 24.26 19.08 72.17
N THR A 117 23.24 19.20 71.33
CA THR A 117 23.34 19.02 69.89
C THR A 117 24.22 20.15 69.40
N ARG A 118 25.50 19.85 69.13
CA ARG A 118 26.32 20.71 68.26
C ARG A 118 25.53 20.87 66.96
N PRO A 119 25.09 22.08 66.58
CA PRO A 119 24.30 22.23 65.37
C PRO A 119 25.23 22.06 64.17
N PHE A 120 25.02 20.99 63.40
CA PHE A 120 25.73 20.66 62.16
C PHE A 120 25.49 21.67 61.00
N LEU A 121 24.86 22.82 61.25
CA LEU A 121 24.67 23.94 60.31
C LEU A 121 25.35 25.22 60.85
N GLY A 122 26.65 25.09 61.15
CA GLY A 122 27.47 26.14 61.77
C GLY A 122 27.78 27.31 60.82
N ARG A 123 27.49 28.53 61.28
CA ARG A 123 28.01 29.86 60.85
C ARG A 123 28.02 30.28 59.36
N GLY A 124 27.76 29.41 58.39
CA GLY A 124 27.73 29.73 56.96
C GLY A 124 26.51 30.55 56.52
N TYR A 125 26.55 31.11 55.29
CA TYR A 125 25.53 32.02 54.76
C TYR A 125 24.10 31.46 54.89
N LEU A 126 23.90 30.19 54.53
CA LEU A 126 22.61 29.50 54.59
C LEU A 126 22.05 29.43 56.01
N GLY A 127 22.89 29.07 56.99
CA GLY A 127 22.49 28.98 58.39
C GLY A 127 22.15 30.35 58.99
N ARG A 128 22.91 31.41 58.62
CA ARG A 128 22.64 32.78 59.07
C ARG A 128 21.28 33.29 58.56
N HIS A 129 20.95 33.06 57.30
CA HIS A 129 19.63 33.41 56.78
C HIS A 129 18.52 32.61 57.45
N TRP A 130 18.67 31.29 57.58
CA TRP A 130 17.69 30.44 58.25
C TRP A 130 17.38 30.92 59.68
N ARG A 131 18.39 31.39 60.42
CA ARG A 131 18.22 31.96 61.77
C ARG A 131 17.67 33.40 61.78
N GLY A 132 17.50 34.03 60.62
CA GLY A 132 17.03 35.41 60.47
C GLY A 132 18.08 36.46 60.83
N GLU A 133 19.38 36.12 60.78
CA GLU A 133 20.46 37.02 61.21
C GLU A 133 20.76 38.16 60.22
N TYR A 134 20.32 38.04 58.96
CA TYR A 134 20.43 39.11 57.95
C TYR A 134 19.34 40.19 58.10
N SER A 135 19.65 41.42 57.68
CA SER A 135 18.69 42.52 57.70
C SER A 135 17.44 42.18 56.87
N LEU A 136 16.31 42.81 57.20
CA LEU A 136 15.04 42.58 56.49
C LEU A 136 15.17 42.86 54.97
N PRO A 137 15.83 43.93 54.50
CA PRO A 137 16.02 44.17 53.07
C PRO A 137 16.84 43.07 52.37
N VAL A 138 17.92 42.59 53.00
CA VAL A 138 18.76 41.52 52.42
C VAL A 138 17.97 40.20 52.37
N SER A 139 17.25 39.89 53.44
CA SER A 139 16.44 38.66 53.50
C SER A 139 15.31 38.68 52.47
N TYR A 140 14.61 39.82 52.32
CA TYR A 140 13.48 39.96 51.40
C TYR A 140 13.94 40.08 49.94
N TRP A 141 14.73 41.11 49.59
CA TRP A 141 15.05 41.38 48.19
C TRP A 141 16.08 40.41 47.59
N LEU A 142 17.17 40.14 48.31
CA LEU A 142 18.25 39.32 47.77
C LEU A 142 17.91 37.82 47.89
N ASN A 143 17.66 37.37 49.12
CA ASN A 143 17.52 35.93 49.38
C ASN A 143 16.17 35.35 48.95
N TRP A 144 15.09 36.15 48.96
CA TRP A 144 13.78 35.67 48.55
C TRP A 144 13.41 36.11 47.13
N THR A 145 13.37 37.41 46.84
CA THR A 145 12.92 37.91 45.53
C THR A 145 13.90 37.57 44.40
N LEU A 146 15.13 38.06 44.46
CA LEU A 146 16.11 37.89 43.37
C LEU A 146 16.51 36.42 43.19
N LEU A 147 16.87 35.75 44.29
CA LEU A 147 17.22 34.33 44.24
C LEU A 147 16.02 33.47 43.83
N GLY A 148 14.81 33.78 44.32
CA GLY A 148 13.59 33.05 43.96
C GLY A 148 13.25 33.19 42.47
N LEU A 149 13.39 34.39 41.90
CA LEU A 149 13.20 34.62 40.46
C LEU A 149 14.25 33.86 39.64
N ALA A 150 15.53 33.96 39.99
CA ALA A 150 16.61 33.29 39.28
C ALA A 150 16.47 31.76 39.35
N ALA A 151 16.25 31.21 40.55
CA ALA A 151 16.06 29.78 40.76
C ALA A 151 14.77 29.27 40.10
N GLY A 152 13.68 30.06 40.15
CA GLY A 152 12.42 29.72 39.51
C GLY A 152 12.54 29.65 37.99
N GLN A 153 13.20 30.62 37.36
CA GLN A 153 13.45 30.60 35.91
C GLN A 153 14.33 29.41 35.51
N LEU A 154 15.38 29.12 36.31
CA LEU A 154 16.22 27.94 36.07
C LEU A 154 15.41 26.65 36.22
N ALA A 155 14.61 26.52 37.28
CA ALA A 155 13.78 25.35 37.51
C ALA A 155 12.74 25.16 36.40
N ALA A 156 12.11 26.24 35.93
CA ALA A 156 11.17 26.20 34.81
C ALA A 156 11.85 25.78 33.50
N TRP A 157 13.04 26.31 33.21
CA TRP A 157 13.82 25.92 32.04
C TRP A 157 14.26 24.45 32.10
N VAL A 158 14.78 24.01 33.26
CA VAL A 158 15.16 22.60 33.48
C VAL A 158 13.93 21.70 33.32
N ALA A 159 12.83 22.01 34.01
CA ALA A 159 11.61 21.22 33.96
C ALA A 159 11.04 21.14 32.54
N GLY A 160 10.97 22.26 31.81
CA GLY A 160 10.54 22.30 30.41
C GLY A 160 11.43 21.43 29.52
N SER A 161 12.75 21.59 29.60
CA SER A 161 13.69 20.81 28.80
C SER A 161 13.63 19.29 29.07
N LEU A 162 13.39 18.90 30.33
CA LEU A 162 13.22 17.50 30.70
C LEU A 162 11.87 16.96 30.25
N LEU A 163 10.82 17.78 30.31
CA LEU A 163 9.50 17.40 29.83
C LEU A 163 9.51 17.17 28.30
N ASP A 164 10.15 18.06 27.54
CA ASP A 164 10.33 17.89 26.09
C ASP A 164 11.08 16.59 25.76
N ARG A 165 12.16 16.28 26.51
CA ARG A 165 12.88 15.00 26.37
C ARG A 165 12.00 13.81 26.73
N SER A 166 11.14 13.93 27.74
CA SER A 166 10.22 12.84 28.13
C SER A 166 9.19 12.53 27.05
N LEU A 167 8.81 13.52 26.25
CA LEU A 167 7.84 13.36 25.16
C LEU A 167 8.42 12.63 23.95
N VAL A 168 9.74 12.73 23.73
CA VAL A 168 10.44 12.13 22.57
C VAL A 168 11.18 10.83 22.94
N SER A 169 11.39 10.57 24.23
CA SER A 169 12.04 9.36 24.74
C SER A 169 11.05 8.19 24.89
N ASP A 170 11.52 6.96 24.62
CA ASP A 170 10.80 5.71 24.94
C ASP A 170 10.88 5.36 26.43
N ASP A 171 11.95 5.80 27.09
CA ASP A 171 12.09 5.73 28.55
C ASP A 171 12.01 7.15 29.14
N PRO A 172 10.81 7.57 29.58
CA PRO A 172 10.60 8.88 30.20
C PRO A 172 10.99 8.92 31.69
N ARG A 173 11.43 7.81 32.30
CA ARG A 173 11.65 7.71 33.76
C ARG A 173 12.74 8.67 34.23
N GLY A 174 13.86 8.74 33.51
CA GLY A 174 14.98 9.63 33.84
C GLY A 174 14.60 11.12 33.84
N PRO A 175 14.07 11.65 32.72
CA PRO A 175 13.61 13.03 32.66
C PRO A 175 12.52 13.35 33.69
N PHE A 176 11.56 12.45 33.91
CA PHE A 176 10.51 12.61 34.91
C PHE A 176 11.05 12.66 36.34
N ALA A 177 11.99 11.78 36.69
CA ALA A 177 12.69 11.83 37.97
C ALA A 177 13.44 13.16 38.15
N GLY A 178 14.05 13.68 37.08
CA GLY A 178 14.68 15.01 37.09
C GLY A 178 13.70 16.15 37.37
N VAL A 179 12.49 16.12 36.81
CA VAL A 179 11.43 17.10 37.11
C VAL A 179 11.01 17.04 38.59
N ILE A 180 10.84 15.84 39.14
CA ILE A 180 10.54 15.65 40.56
C ILE A 180 11.66 16.21 41.44
N LEU A 181 12.92 15.90 41.12
CA LEU A 181 14.09 16.40 41.85
C LEU A 181 14.20 17.93 41.79
N ALA A 182 13.94 18.54 40.64
CA ALA A 182 13.90 19.99 40.48
C ALA A 182 12.78 20.63 41.33
N GLY A 183 11.59 20.02 41.35
CA GLY A 183 10.47 20.44 42.18
C GLY A 183 10.78 20.34 43.68
N LEU A 184 11.40 19.24 44.12
CA LEU A 184 11.84 19.04 45.51
C LEU A 184 12.90 20.06 45.93
N ALA A 185 13.90 20.32 45.07
CA ALA A 185 14.91 21.33 45.32
C ALA A 185 14.30 22.73 45.48
N MET A 186 13.33 23.07 44.62
CA MET A 186 12.60 24.33 44.70
C MET A 186 11.76 24.43 45.98
N LEU A 187 11.09 23.35 46.40
CA LEU A 187 10.34 23.32 47.66
C LEU A 187 11.25 23.57 48.87
N LEU A 188 12.41 22.91 48.92
CA LEU A 188 13.39 23.10 50.00
C LEU A 188 13.94 24.55 50.02
N LEU A 189 14.21 25.12 48.85
CA LEU A 189 14.64 26.52 48.73
C LEU A 189 13.56 27.47 49.26
N THR A 190 12.30 27.28 48.85
CA THR A 190 11.17 28.12 49.30
C THR A 190 10.97 28.04 50.82
N ILE A 191 11.08 26.85 51.43
CA ILE A 191 11.01 26.68 52.89
C ILE A 191 12.14 27.46 53.57
N TRP A 192 13.36 27.38 53.02
CA TRP A 192 14.52 28.13 53.52
C TRP A 192 14.33 29.65 53.43
N GLN A 193 13.85 30.14 52.29
CA GLN A 193 13.56 31.57 52.06
C GLN A 193 12.48 32.08 53.02
N MET A 194 11.33 31.41 53.08
CA MET A 194 10.21 31.82 53.92
C MET A 194 10.59 31.83 55.40
N THR A 195 11.30 30.81 55.87
CA THR A 195 11.72 30.72 57.28
C THR A 195 12.71 31.84 57.64
N GLY A 196 13.68 32.11 56.77
CA GLY A 196 14.66 33.17 57.00
C GLY A 196 14.05 34.57 56.97
N VAL A 197 13.18 34.85 55.99
CA VAL A 197 12.45 36.12 55.91
C VAL A 197 11.50 36.31 57.08
N TRP A 198 10.75 35.27 57.47
CA TRP A 198 9.85 35.31 58.62
C TRP A 198 10.59 35.69 59.91
N ARG A 199 11.72 35.02 60.17
CA ARG A 199 12.55 35.30 61.36
C ARG A 199 13.20 36.68 61.31
N ALA A 200 13.69 37.12 60.15
CA ALA A 200 14.23 38.47 59.97
C ALA A 200 13.17 39.55 60.19
N ALA A 201 11.94 39.34 59.71
CA ALA A 201 10.81 40.24 59.94
C ALA A 201 10.39 40.30 61.41
N LEU A 202 10.29 39.15 62.09
CA LEU A 202 10.00 39.10 63.53
C LEU A 202 11.06 39.83 64.36
N ARG A 203 12.35 39.69 64.01
CA ARG A 203 13.43 40.42 64.66
C ARG A 203 13.35 41.93 64.40
N ALA A 204 13.19 42.34 63.14
CA ALA A 204 13.03 43.75 62.79
C ALA A 204 11.83 44.41 63.47
N ARG A 205 10.73 43.65 63.67
CA ARG A 205 9.55 44.10 64.43
C ARG A 205 9.85 44.37 65.91
N ARG A 206 10.76 43.59 66.53
CA ARG A 206 11.19 43.77 67.93
C ARG A 206 12.20 44.90 68.09
N GLU A 207 13.11 45.07 67.14
CA GLU A 207 14.27 45.97 67.27
C GLU A 207 14.03 47.40 66.76
N SER A 208 13.22 47.62 65.73
CA SER A 208 13.19 48.90 65.00
C SER A 208 12.14 49.93 65.46
N GLY A 209 11.22 49.56 66.36
CA GLY A 209 10.07 50.39 66.77
C GLY A 209 9.04 50.70 65.66
N ARG A 210 9.33 50.37 64.40
CA ARG A 210 8.46 50.54 63.22
C ARG A 210 7.86 49.19 62.83
N HIS A 211 6.53 49.08 62.85
CA HIS A 211 5.85 47.79 62.69
C HIS A 211 5.25 47.55 61.28
N LEU A 212 5.08 48.59 60.45
CA LEU A 212 4.41 48.47 59.15
C LEU A 212 5.11 47.48 58.20
N TRP A 213 6.39 47.71 57.89
CA TRP A 213 7.15 46.87 56.95
C TRP A 213 7.34 45.42 57.39
N PRO A 214 7.69 45.13 58.67
CA PRO A 214 7.70 43.77 59.16
C PRO A 214 6.33 43.07 59.06
N ASN A 215 5.23 43.73 59.42
CA ASN A 215 3.90 43.13 59.35
C ASN A 215 3.45 42.85 57.91
N LEU A 216 3.71 43.76 56.98
CA LEU A 216 3.48 43.53 55.55
C LEU A 216 4.27 42.33 55.04
N THR A 217 5.55 42.21 55.43
CA THR A 217 6.39 41.07 55.05
C THR A 217 5.82 39.75 55.56
N LEU A 218 5.40 39.71 56.83
CA LEU A 218 4.78 38.51 57.42
C LEU A 218 3.48 38.14 56.69
N ALA A 219 2.65 39.11 56.32
CA ALA A 219 1.42 38.88 55.54
C ALA A 219 1.74 38.29 54.15
N VAL A 220 2.77 38.79 53.46
CA VAL A 220 3.22 38.24 52.17
C VAL A 220 3.76 36.82 52.32
N VAL A 221 4.52 36.53 53.40
CA VAL A 221 4.98 35.15 53.69
C VAL A 221 3.80 34.21 53.92
N LEU A 222 2.79 34.63 54.69
CA LEU A 222 1.57 33.81 54.91
C LEU A 222 0.77 33.60 53.63
N LEU A 223 0.59 34.64 52.82
CA LEU A 223 -0.07 34.53 51.52
C LEU A 223 0.67 33.56 50.61
N THR A 224 2.01 33.67 50.54
CA THR A 224 2.84 32.76 49.76
C THR A 224 2.72 31.33 50.29
N ALA A 225 2.74 31.12 51.61
CA ALA A 225 2.53 29.82 52.22
C ALA A 225 1.18 29.20 51.79
N ALA A 226 0.11 29.99 51.83
CA ALA A 226 -1.22 29.57 51.42
C ALA A 226 -1.25 29.21 49.93
N THR A 227 -0.66 30.01 49.05
CA THR A 227 -0.55 29.72 47.61
C THR A 227 0.19 28.41 47.35
N TYR A 228 1.35 28.20 47.97
CA TYR A 228 2.10 26.93 47.82
C TYR A 228 1.33 25.74 48.38
N THR A 229 0.60 25.92 49.49
CA THR A 229 -0.24 24.86 50.07
C THR A 229 -1.37 24.47 49.12
N VAL A 230 -2.08 25.45 48.54
CA VAL A 230 -3.10 25.19 47.52
C VAL A 230 -2.49 24.48 46.31
N MET A 231 -1.33 24.93 45.82
CA MET A 231 -0.65 24.30 44.70
C MET A 231 -0.30 22.83 45.00
N LEU A 232 0.27 22.54 46.18
CA LEU A 232 0.57 21.19 46.65
C LEU A 232 -0.69 20.32 46.77
N CYS A 233 -1.78 20.85 47.32
CA CYS A 233 -3.06 20.14 47.39
C CYS A 233 -3.64 19.80 46.01
N MET A 234 -3.34 20.61 44.99
CA MET A 234 -3.75 20.33 43.61
C MET A 234 -2.80 19.37 42.88
N THR A 235 -1.48 19.42 43.16
CA THR A 235 -0.47 18.61 42.45
C THR A 235 -0.23 17.24 43.06
N LEU A 236 -0.22 17.11 44.39
CA LEU A 236 0.04 15.83 45.07
C LEU A 236 -0.94 14.72 44.65
N PRO A 237 -2.27 14.97 44.53
CA PRO A 237 -3.21 13.95 44.05
C PRO A 237 -3.01 13.56 42.59
N ALA A 238 -2.37 14.42 41.77
CA ALA A 238 -2.06 14.12 40.38
C ALA A 238 -0.77 13.29 40.21
N LEU A 239 0.08 13.17 41.25
CA LEU A 239 1.33 12.41 41.15
C LEU A 239 1.13 10.89 40.98
N PRO A 240 0.27 10.18 41.75
CA PRO A 240 0.11 8.74 41.59
C PRO A 240 -0.26 8.28 40.17
N PRO A 241 -1.24 8.88 39.45
CA PRO A 241 -1.54 8.47 38.09
C PRO A 241 -0.41 8.80 37.10
N LEU A 242 0.33 9.91 37.29
CA LEU A 242 1.51 10.23 36.48
C LEU A 242 2.64 9.21 36.68
N VAL A 243 2.95 8.89 37.93
CA VAL A 243 3.93 7.85 38.28
C VAL A 243 3.51 6.50 37.70
N ALA A 244 2.23 6.12 37.81
CA ALA A 244 1.74 4.88 37.23
C ALA A 244 1.94 4.86 35.70
N LEU A 245 1.62 5.94 34.98
CA LEU A 245 1.83 6.04 33.54
C LEU A 245 3.30 5.84 33.13
N PHE A 246 4.24 6.44 33.86
CA PHE A 246 5.66 6.39 33.51
C PHE A 246 6.37 5.09 33.95
N PHE A 247 5.86 4.41 34.97
CA PHE A 247 6.50 3.20 35.51
C PHE A 247 5.80 1.89 35.11
N GLN A 248 4.47 1.90 34.94
CA GLN A 248 3.69 0.72 34.54
C GLN A 248 3.44 0.63 33.03
N GLY A 249 3.84 1.66 32.27
CA GLY A 249 3.62 1.73 30.83
C GLY A 249 2.18 2.09 30.45
N ASP A 250 1.90 2.12 29.15
CA ASP A 250 0.53 2.26 28.68
C ASP A 250 -0.28 1.00 29.03
N ARG A 251 -1.53 1.16 29.46
CA ARG A 251 -2.41 0.03 29.83
C ARG A 251 -3.06 -0.65 28.62
N ALA A 252 -2.77 -0.17 27.41
CA ALA A 252 -3.35 -0.73 26.21
C ALA A 252 -2.59 -2.01 25.82
N PRO A 253 -3.30 -3.08 25.43
CA PRO A 253 -2.68 -4.37 25.16
C PRO A 253 -1.81 -4.33 23.90
N HIS A 254 -0.63 -4.93 24.00
CA HIS A 254 0.28 -5.22 22.89
C HIS A 254 0.85 -6.63 23.03
N ARG A 255 1.43 -7.15 21.95
CA ARG A 255 2.09 -8.45 21.91
C ARG A 255 3.39 -8.35 21.14
N VAL A 256 4.45 -8.93 21.69
CA VAL A 256 5.71 -9.22 21.01
C VAL A 256 5.91 -10.72 21.10
N GLU A 257 5.69 -11.43 20.00
CA GLU A 257 5.70 -12.89 19.99
C GLU A 257 6.35 -13.44 18.72
N LEU A 258 7.00 -14.60 18.85
CA LEU A 258 7.54 -15.31 17.69
C LEU A 258 6.36 -15.85 16.86
N THR A 259 6.45 -15.73 15.53
CA THR A 259 5.45 -16.35 14.64
C THR A 259 5.43 -17.86 14.83
N THR A 260 4.31 -18.50 14.50
CA THR A 260 4.11 -19.95 14.66
C THR A 260 5.14 -20.80 13.90
N ASP A 261 5.70 -20.28 12.80
CA ASP A 261 6.75 -20.92 12.02
C ASP A 261 8.18 -20.61 12.50
N GLY A 262 8.33 -19.76 13.52
CA GLY A 262 9.61 -19.39 14.11
C GLY A 262 10.45 -18.41 13.28
N LYS A 263 9.94 -17.90 12.14
CA LYS A 263 10.74 -17.15 11.16
C LYS A 263 10.72 -15.63 11.37
N ALA A 264 9.74 -15.11 12.08
CA ALA A 264 9.58 -13.68 12.31
C ALA A 264 9.17 -13.37 13.75
N LEU A 265 9.46 -12.16 14.20
CA LEU A 265 8.90 -11.60 15.43
C LEU A 265 7.69 -10.75 15.06
N ARG A 266 6.51 -11.07 15.58
CA ARG A 266 5.30 -10.27 15.40
C ARG A 266 5.16 -9.26 16.52
N VAL A 267 5.02 -7.98 16.16
CA VAL A 267 4.67 -6.88 17.07
C VAL A 267 3.27 -6.41 16.70
N SER A 268 2.33 -6.57 17.64
CA SER A 268 0.93 -6.20 17.38
C SER A 268 0.25 -5.49 18.55
N GLY A 269 -0.81 -4.74 18.22
CA GLY A 269 -1.57 -3.96 19.21
C GLY A 269 -1.00 -2.56 19.42
N TRP A 270 -1.22 -1.98 20.61
CA TRP A 270 -0.84 -0.60 20.90
C TRP A 270 0.69 -0.43 21.01
N LEU A 271 1.28 0.58 20.34
CA LEU A 271 2.71 0.87 20.51
C LEU A 271 2.93 1.79 21.72
N GLY A 272 3.20 1.19 22.87
CA GLY A 272 3.43 1.89 24.13
C GLY A 272 4.89 2.08 24.53
N LEU A 273 5.10 2.77 25.65
CA LEU A 273 6.43 2.98 26.23
C LEU A 273 7.14 1.65 26.52
N GLY A 274 8.40 1.54 26.13
CA GLY A 274 9.25 0.38 26.42
C GLY A 274 9.18 -0.74 25.38
N ILE A 275 8.31 -0.64 24.37
CA ILE A 275 8.17 -1.62 23.29
C ILE A 275 9.51 -1.83 22.55
N ALA A 276 10.33 -0.80 22.40
CA ALA A 276 11.62 -0.92 21.73
C ALA A 276 12.60 -1.77 22.55
N GLY A 277 12.52 -1.70 23.88
CA GLY A 277 13.29 -2.55 24.79
C GLY A 277 12.88 -4.01 24.65
N GLU A 278 11.57 -4.29 24.70
CA GLU A 278 11.01 -5.64 24.56
C GLU A 278 11.38 -6.29 23.23
N VAL A 279 11.27 -5.54 22.12
CA VAL A 279 11.68 -6.03 20.79
C VAL A 279 13.19 -6.27 20.72
N ARG A 280 14.01 -5.40 21.32
CA ARG A 280 15.47 -5.59 21.36
C ARG A 280 15.86 -6.82 22.17
N ASP A 281 15.18 -7.07 23.29
CA ASP A 281 15.37 -8.27 24.09
C ASP A 281 14.94 -9.53 23.33
N ALA A 282 13.78 -9.50 22.65
CA ALA A 282 13.30 -10.61 21.84
C ALA A 282 14.26 -10.93 20.68
N LEU A 283 14.76 -9.93 19.95
CA LEU A 283 15.74 -10.13 18.87
C LEU A 283 17.08 -10.68 19.40
N ARG A 284 17.50 -10.31 20.61
CA ARG A 284 18.68 -10.92 21.25
C ARG A 284 18.46 -12.37 21.66
N GLN A 285 17.25 -12.71 22.12
CA GLN A 285 16.90 -14.08 22.50
C GLN A 285 16.73 -14.99 21.28
N HIS A 286 16.37 -14.43 20.13
CA HIS A 286 16.14 -15.15 18.88
C HIS A 286 17.03 -14.61 17.74
N PRO A 287 18.36 -14.86 17.77
CA PRO A 287 19.30 -14.28 16.80
C PRO A 287 19.09 -14.71 15.35
N ASP A 288 18.39 -15.83 15.12
CA ASP A 288 18.04 -16.32 13.78
C ASP A 288 16.88 -15.54 13.13
N VAL A 289 16.13 -14.76 13.92
CA VAL A 289 14.99 -13.99 13.44
C VAL A 289 15.48 -12.72 12.75
N GLN A 290 15.29 -12.66 11.44
CA GLN A 290 15.69 -11.51 10.61
C GLN A 290 14.51 -10.66 10.16
N THR A 291 13.28 -11.05 10.49
CA THR A 291 12.06 -10.34 10.07
C THR A 291 11.22 -9.94 11.28
N VAL A 292 10.78 -8.68 11.32
CA VAL A 292 9.80 -8.18 12.28
C VAL A 292 8.52 -7.80 11.54
N GLU A 293 7.43 -8.51 11.84
CA GLU A 293 6.11 -8.22 11.32
C GLU A 293 5.40 -7.21 12.22
N LEU A 294 4.96 -6.08 11.65
CA LEU A 294 4.28 -5.01 12.35
C LEU A 294 2.79 -4.99 12.01
N ASP A 295 1.94 -4.98 13.04
CA ASP A 295 0.48 -4.88 12.92
C ASP A 295 -0.10 -4.00 14.03
N SER A 296 -0.20 -2.71 13.77
CA SER A 296 -0.67 -1.74 14.76
C SER A 296 -1.38 -0.56 14.11
N ARG A 297 -2.54 -0.20 14.65
CA ARG A 297 -3.34 0.93 14.17
C ARG A 297 -3.05 2.24 14.88
N ASP A 298 -2.40 2.18 16.04
CA ASP A 298 -2.20 3.36 16.89
C ASP A 298 -1.12 3.12 17.96
N GLY A 299 -0.65 4.20 18.57
CA GLY A 299 0.32 4.17 19.63
C GLY A 299 0.86 5.55 20.00
N ARG A 300 1.89 5.56 20.84
CA ARG A 300 2.66 6.78 21.09
C ARG A 300 3.63 7.01 19.94
N ALA A 301 3.63 8.20 19.37
CA ALA A 301 4.58 8.56 18.31
C ALA A 301 6.06 8.42 18.76
N SER A 302 6.38 8.69 20.03
CA SER A 302 7.73 8.46 20.58
C SER A 302 8.12 6.98 20.63
N ALA A 303 7.18 6.09 20.97
CA ALA A 303 7.38 4.65 20.92
C ALA A 303 7.62 4.17 19.48
N GLY A 304 6.90 4.73 18.51
CA GLY A 304 7.13 4.46 17.07
C GLY A 304 8.55 4.80 16.62
N VAL A 305 9.05 5.99 16.97
CA VAL A 305 10.44 6.40 16.65
C VAL A 305 11.46 5.49 17.34
N ALA A 306 11.25 5.17 18.61
CA ALA A 306 12.18 4.35 19.36
C ALA A 306 12.21 2.90 18.88
N LEU A 307 11.04 2.32 18.58
CA LEU A 307 10.94 1.01 17.95
C LEU A 307 11.65 1.03 16.60
N GLY A 308 11.44 2.05 15.78
CA GLY A 308 12.16 2.23 14.52
C GLY A 308 13.68 2.23 14.69
N ARG A 309 14.21 2.91 15.71
CA ARG A 309 15.66 2.88 16.02
C ARG A 309 16.12 1.49 16.44
N ALA A 310 15.38 0.79 17.29
CA ALA A 310 15.72 -0.58 17.70
C ALA A 310 15.73 -1.55 16.51
N LEU A 311 14.78 -1.40 15.57
CA LEU A 311 14.73 -2.18 14.33
C LEU A 311 15.94 -1.86 13.43
N ALA A 312 16.32 -0.59 13.33
CA ALA A 312 17.49 -0.16 12.58
C ALA A 312 18.81 -0.71 13.18
N GLU A 313 18.95 -0.65 14.52
CA GLU A 313 20.07 -1.24 15.26
C GLU A 313 20.18 -2.74 15.03
N GLY A 314 19.05 -3.45 14.97
CA GLY A 314 18.99 -4.89 14.72
C GLY A 314 19.24 -5.29 13.26
N GLY A 315 19.24 -4.35 12.31
CA GLY A 315 19.43 -4.64 10.89
C GLY A 315 18.34 -5.53 10.28
N VAL A 316 17.16 -5.58 10.89
CA VAL A 316 16.09 -6.52 10.52
C VAL A 316 15.32 -6.07 9.27
N THR A 317 14.66 -7.01 8.62
CA THR A 317 13.61 -6.75 7.63
C THR A 317 12.32 -6.41 8.38
N THR A 318 11.65 -5.31 8.02
CA THR A 318 10.30 -5.02 8.49
C THR A 318 9.28 -5.48 7.46
N LEU A 319 8.20 -6.10 7.93
CA LEU A 319 7.10 -6.62 7.11
C LEU A 319 5.76 -6.12 7.65
N VAL A 320 4.85 -5.72 6.76
CA VAL A 320 3.45 -5.44 7.10
C VAL A 320 2.54 -6.30 6.26
N ARG A 321 1.77 -7.21 6.89
CA ARG A 321 0.72 -7.99 6.22
C ARG A 321 -0.68 -7.43 6.43
N GLY A 322 -0.92 -6.91 7.64
CA GLY A 322 -2.20 -6.31 8.03
C GLY A 322 -2.16 -4.80 7.88
N VAL A 323 -2.33 -4.10 9.00
CA VAL A 323 -2.39 -2.64 9.04
C VAL A 323 -1.28 -2.11 9.93
N CYS A 324 -0.59 -1.08 9.47
CA CYS A 324 0.41 -0.39 10.24
C CYS A 324 0.22 1.11 10.03
N ASP A 325 -0.38 1.79 11.00
CA ASP A 325 -0.77 3.19 10.91
C ASP A 325 0.07 4.06 11.86
N SER A 326 0.40 5.28 11.42
CA SER A 326 1.02 6.38 12.18
C SER A 326 2.30 6.03 12.96
N PRO A 327 2.36 5.83 14.30
CA PRO A 327 3.62 5.45 14.95
C PRO A 327 4.16 4.13 14.42
N CYS A 328 3.28 3.21 13.99
CA CYS A 328 3.68 1.95 13.37
C CYS A 328 4.39 2.19 12.04
N SER A 329 3.83 3.03 11.16
CA SER A 329 4.47 3.41 9.89
C SER A 329 5.83 4.08 10.11
N THR A 330 5.97 4.86 11.19
CA THR A 330 7.26 5.44 11.59
C THR A 330 8.24 4.33 11.98
N ALA A 331 7.84 3.41 12.86
CA ALA A 331 8.66 2.27 13.26
C ALA A 331 9.08 1.40 12.06
N PHE A 332 8.15 1.13 11.13
CA PHE A 332 8.37 0.35 9.92
C PHE A 332 9.56 0.85 9.08
N THR A 333 9.75 2.17 8.99
CA THR A 333 10.89 2.76 8.26
C THR A 333 12.26 2.44 8.88
N GLY A 334 12.28 1.96 10.13
CA GLY A 334 13.49 1.50 10.81
C GLY A 334 14.14 0.27 10.17
N GLY A 335 13.37 -0.57 9.48
CA GLY A 335 13.91 -1.79 8.86
C GLY A 335 15.04 -1.52 7.87
N ALA A 336 16.03 -2.41 7.83
CA ALA A 336 17.09 -2.42 6.82
C ALA A 336 16.50 -2.73 5.43
N ARG A 337 15.60 -3.72 5.38
CA ARG A 337 14.75 -4.04 4.23
C ARG A 337 13.29 -3.86 4.64
N ARG A 338 12.43 -3.33 3.78
CA ARG A 338 11.07 -2.88 4.13
C ARG A 338 10.07 -3.46 3.14
N LEU A 339 9.23 -4.39 3.59
CA LEU A 339 8.33 -5.16 2.74
C LEU A 339 6.88 -4.91 3.11
N LEU A 340 6.03 -4.70 2.11
CA LEU A 340 4.58 -4.62 2.26
C LEU A 340 3.93 -5.83 1.61
N ALA A 341 3.18 -6.65 2.36
CA ALA A 341 2.51 -7.78 1.75
C ALA A 341 1.33 -7.34 0.89
N HIS A 342 0.92 -8.18 -0.06
CA HIS A 342 -0.29 -7.97 -0.83
C HIS A 342 -1.50 -7.84 0.11
N GLY A 343 -2.27 -6.75 -0.05
CA GLY A 343 -3.38 -6.38 0.85
C GLY A 343 -2.97 -5.69 2.16
N GLY A 344 -1.67 -5.59 2.44
CA GLY A 344 -1.12 -4.85 3.57
C GLY A 344 -1.24 -3.34 3.38
N ARG A 345 -1.30 -2.61 4.49
CA ARG A 345 -1.57 -1.16 4.48
C ARG A 345 -0.64 -0.37 5.39
N LEU A 346 -0.11 0.74 4.88
CA LEU A 346 0.58 1.77 5.66
C LEU A 346 -0.23 3.05 5.71
N GLY A 347 -0.61 3.48 6.92
CA GLY A 347 -1.34 4.73 7.16
C GLY A 347 -0.44 5.82 7.74
N PHE A 348 -0.66 7.07 7.32
CA PHE A 348 0.10 8.23 7.77
C PHE A 348 -0.83 9.37 8.18
N HIS A 349 -0.56 9.97 9.33
CA HIS A 349 -1.20 11.20 9.79
C HIS A 349 -0.32 11.89 10.82
N GLN A 350 -0.62 13.16 11.13
CA GLN A 350 0.04 13.83 12.24
C GLN A 350 -0.30 13.16 13.58
N PRO A 351 0.62 13.12 14.56
CA PRO A 351 0.30 12.67 15.90
C PRO A 351 -0.89 13.45 16.48
N SER A 352 -1.77 12.81 17.25
CA SER A 352 -2.83 13.52 17.97
C SER A 352 -2.26 14.16 19.24
N ALA A 353 -2.69 15.39 19.56
CA ALA A 353 -2.23 16.07 20.77
C ALA A 353 -2.96 15.55 22.01
N ALA A 354 -2.19 15.18 23.04
CA ALA A 354 -2.53 15.57 24.40
C ALA A 354 -1.73 16.85 24.73
N ARG A 355 -2.36 18.03 24.60
CA ARG A 355 -1.88 19.39 24.95
C ARG A 355 -0.34 19.61 25.01
N GLY A 356 0.21 20.32 24.03
CA GLY A 356 1.40 21.17 24.20
C GLY A 356 2.77 20.64 23.74
N GLY A 357 2.84 19.49 23.05
CA GLY A 357 4.13 18.88 22.63
C GLY A 357 4.18 18.32 21.20
N LEU A 358 3.19 18.65 20.36
CA LEU A 358 3.04 18.11 19.00
C LEU A 358 4.26 18.37 18.11
N GLU A 359 4.79 19.59 18.13
CA GLU A 359 5.87 20.01 17.22
C GLU A 359 7.14 19.18 17.42
N GLY A 360 7.54 18.94 18.67
CA GLY A 360 8.76 18.18 18.97
C GLY A 360 8.67 16.72 18.56
N VAL A 361 7.51 16.10 18.73
CA VAL A 361 7.29 14.69 18.39
C VAL A 361 7.14 14.50 16.88
N THR A 362 6.39 15.38 16.21
CA THR A 362 6.29 15.37 14.74
C THR A 362 7.66 15.60 14.10
N ALA A 363 8.43 16.57 14.58
CA ALA A 363 9.79 16.83 14.10
C ALA A 363 10.71 15.62 14.31
N ALA A 364 10.60 14.93 15.44
CA ALA A 364 11.38 13.72 15.70
C ALA A 364 11.03 12.57 14.75
N SER A 365 9.75 12.34 14.47
CA SER A 365 9.30 11.33 13.51
C SER A 365 9.74 11.66 12.08
N ALA A 366 9.56 12.91 11.65
CA ALA A 366 10.01 13.38 10.33
C ALA A 366 11.53 13.26 10.16
N ALA A 367 12.30 13.70 11.16
CA ALA A 367 13.76 13.57 11.15
C ALA A 367 14.21 12.10 11.11
N PHE A 368 13.52 11.23 11.85
CA PHE A 368 13.80 9.79 11.81
C PHE A 368 13.56 9.23 10.40
N MET A 369 12.37 9.43 9.82
CA MET A 369 12.05 8.95 8.46
C MET A 369 13.00 9.49 7.40
N THR A 370 13.39 10.77 7.50
CA THR A 370 14.40 11.40 6.63
C THR A 370 15.74 10.67 6.74
N GLY A 371 16.21 10.38 7.97
CA GLY A 371 17.42 9.60 8.21
C GLY A 371 17.34 8.14 7.73
N ARG A 372 16.14 7.64 7.43
CA ARG A 372 15.88 6.32 6.82
C ARG A 372 15.72 6.38 5.30
N GLY A 373 15.92 7.55 4.68
CA GLY A 373 15.86 7.73 3.23
C GLY A 373 14.45 7.90 2.66
N VAL A 374 13.46 8.21 3.50
CA VAL A 374 12.14 8.62 3.00
C VAL A 374 12.23 10.03 2.43
N ARG A 375 11.64 10.27 1.26
CA ARG A 375 11.63 11.58 0.61
C ARG A 375 10.89 12.64 1.43
N ALA A 376 11.42 13.86 1.43
CA ALA A 376 10.90 14.98 2.19
C ALA A 376 9.46 15.37 1.79
N ASP A 377 9.13 15.36 0.50
CA ASP A 377 7.80 15.72 0.03
C ASP A 377 6.71 14.71 0.44
N PHE A 378 7.07 13.42 0.53
CA PHE A 378 6.19 12.41 1.10
C PHE A 378 5.98 12.62 2.61
N ILE A 379 7.06 12.93 3.34
CA ILE A 379 7.00 13.23 4.79
C ILE A 379 6.09 14.44 5.04
N ASP A 380 6.26 15.51 4.26
CA ASP A 380 5.42 16.70 4.36
C ASP A 380 3.95 16.33 4.10
N ALA A 381 3.68 15.59 3.02
CA ALA A 381 2.32 15.13 2.71
C ALA A 381 1.72 14.24 3.82
N ALA A 382 2.54 13.39 4.46
CA ALA A 382 2.14 12.50 5.54
C ALA A 382 1.75 13.27 6.83
N PHE A 383 2.53 14.28 7.21
CA PHE A 383 2.32 15.03 8.45
C PHE A 383 1.37 16.24 8.31
N HIS A 384 0.90 16.57 7.11
CA HIS A 384 -0.17 17.56 6.90
C HIS A 384 -1.60 16.97 7.04
N ARG A 385 -1.74 15.65 7.19
CA ARG A 385 -3.04 14.97 7.28
C ARG A 385 -3.61 15.06 8.70
N ASP A 386 -4.92 15.21 8.81
CA ASP A 386 -5.63 15.19 10.09
C ASP A 386 -5.45 13.83 10.80
N HIS A 387 -5.30 13.85 12.12
CA HIS A 387 -5.19 12.66 12.97
C HIS A 387 -6.41 11.73 12.91
N ALA A 388 -7.58 12.24 12.51
CA ALA A 388 -8.81 11.45 12.45
C ALA A 388 -8.89 10.49 11.23
N GLU A 389 -8.15 10.77 10.16
CA GLU A 389 -8.21 9.99 8.91
C GLU A 389 -6.80 9.69 8.38
N PRO A 390 -6.28 8.46 8.60
CA PRO A 390 -4.97 8.05 8.07
C PRO A 390 -4.97 8.11 6.53
N TRP A 391 -4.05 8.90 5.96
CA TRP A 391 -3.77 8.83 4.53
C TRP A 391 -3.07 7.51 4.23
N THR A 392 -3.65 6.74 3.31
CA THR A 392 -3.11 5.45 2.86
C THR A 392 -2.66 5.59 1.40
N PRO A 393 -1.36 5.82 1.15
CA PRO A 393 -0.84 5.87 -0.22
C PRO A 393 -0.81 4.47 -0.85
N PRO A 394 -0.93 4.36 -2.19
CA PRO A 394 -0.75 3.10 -2.89
C PRO A 394 0.71 2.59 -2.80
N PRO A 395 0.96 1.29 -2.97
CA PRO A 395 2.30 0.69 -2.91
C PRO A 395 3.35 1.38 -3.79
N ARG A 396 2.96 1.83 -4.99
CA ARG A 396 3.83 2.60 -5.89
C ARG A 396 4.36 3.88 -5.25
N ALA A 397 3.47 4.70 -4.68
CA ALA A 397 3.86 5.93 -4.00
C ALA A 397 4.78 5.65 -2.80
N LEU A 398 4.53 4.56 -2.07
CA LEU A 398 5.38 4.12 -0.96
C LEU A 398 6.78 3.71 -1.45
N PHE A 399 6.88 3.04 -2.60
CA PHE A 399 8.16 2.61 -3.16
C PHE A 399 8.96 3.80 -3.69
N GLU A 400 8.33 4.69 -4.47
CA GLU A 400 8.96 5.89 -5.02
C GLU A 400 9.38 6.90 -3.95
N ALA A 401 8.66 6.96 -2.83
CA ALA A 401 9.01 7.76 -1.66
C ALA A 401 10.15 7.16 -0.83
N GLY A 402 10.60 5.94 -1.13
CA GLY A 402 11.55 5.22 -0.32
C GLY A 402 10.98 4.86 1.06
N VAL A 403 9.68 4.55 1.16
CA VAL A 403 9.04 4.02 2.37
C VAL A 403 9.12 2.50 2.40
N ILE A 404 8.80 1.85 1.29
CA ILE A 404 8.98 0.40 1.09
C ILE A 404 10.14 0.16 0.12
N HIS A 405 10.75 -1.02 0.22
CA HIS A 405 11.77 -1.49 -0.73
C HIS A 405 11.22 -2.55 -1.68
N GLY A 406 10.04 -3.12 -1.37
CA GLY A 406 9.36 -4.11 -2.19
C GLY A 406 8.08 -4.62 -1.55
N VAL A 407 7.45 -5.59 -2.22
CA VAL A 407 6.22 -6.25 -1.76
C VAL A 407 6.40 -7.75 -1.57
N LEU A 408 5.57 -8.32 -0.68
CA LEU A 408 5.48 -9.75 -0.45
C LEU A 408 4.16 -10.28 -1.03
N ILE A 409 4.22 -11.14 -2.03
CA ILE A 409 3.04 -11.73 -2.69
C ILE A 409 3.08 -13.24 -2.42
N GLY A 410 2.17 -13.74 -1.59
CA GLY A 410 2.28 -15.08 -1.01
C GLY A 410 3.53 -15.19 -0.12
N GLU A 411 4.49 -16.02 -0.54
CA GLU A 411 5.79 -16.17 0.11
C GLU A 411 6.94 -15.48 -0.65
N GLN A 412 6.65 -14.80 -1.77
CA GLN A 412 7.66 -14.29 -2.67
C GLN A 412 7.89 -12.79 -2.50
N VAL A 413 9.17 -12.41 -2.42
CA VAL A 413 9.59 -11.00 -2.30
C VAL A 413 9.88 -10.42 -3.68
N VAL A 414 9.25 -9.28 -3.97
CA VAL A 414 9.41 -8.50 -5.20
C VAL A 414 9.94 -7.13 -4.83
N ASP A 415 11.23 -6.92 -5.04
CA ASP A 415 11.91 -5.74 -4.55
C ASP A 415 13.09 -5.34 -5.45
N ALA A 416 13.69 -4.19 -5.14
CA ALA A 416 14.80 -3.65 -5.93
C ALA A 416 16.08 -4.51 -5.89
N THR A 417 16.15 -5.52 -5.02
CA THR A 417 17.29 -6.45 -4.93
C THR A 417 17.14 -7.61 -5.91
N ALA A 418 15.91 -8.07 -6.13
CA ALA A 418 15.59 -9.18 -7.04
C ALA A 418 15.19 -8.70 -8.44
N TYR A 419 14.78 -7.43 -8.59
CA TYR A 419 14.30 -6.85 -9.84
C TYR A 419 14.77 -5.39 -9.97
N PRO A 420 15.00 -4.87 -11.19
CA PRO A 420 15.19 -3.43 -11.38
C PRO A 420 14.00 -2.62 -10.83
N ALA A 421 14.23 -1.43 -10.29
CA ALA A 421 13.17 -0.59 -9.71
C ALA A 421 11.96 -0.38 -10.64
N ALA A 422 12.20 -0.21 -11.96
CA ALA A 422 11.14 -0.10 -12.96
C ALA A 422 10.29 -1.38 -13.10
N ALA A 423 10.89 -2.56 -12.94
CA ALA A 423 10.17 -3.83 -12.97
C ALA A 423 9.37 -4.06 -11.68
N VAL A 424 9.90 -3.63 -10.53
CA VAL A 424 9.13 -3.63 -9.27
C VAL A 424 7.89 -2.74 -9.43
N LEU A 425 8.06 -1.52 -9.93
CA LEU A 425 6.95 -0.58 -10.17
C LEU A 425 5.88 -1.17 -11.09
N ALA A 426 6.26 -1.78 -12.21
CA ALA A 426 5.33 -2.45 -13.11
C ALA A 426 4.57 -3.63 -12.44
N LEU A 427 5.21 -4.36 -11.53
CA LEU A 427 4.61 -5.48 -10.80
C LEU A 427 3.72 -5.03 -9.63
N LEU A 428 3.91 -3.81 -9.12
CA LEU A 428 3.05 -3.23 -8.08
C LEU A 428 1.68 -2.82 -8.63
N ASP A 429 1.62 -2.48 -9.93
CA ASP A 429 0.41 -1.99 -10.58
C ASP A 429 -0.47 -3.13 -11.16
N ASP A 430 0.10 -4.31 -11.46
CA ASP A 430 -0.64 -5.50 -11.93
C ASP A 430 -0.23 -6.79 -11.18
N ALA A 431 -0.87 -7.05 -10.05
CA ALA A 431 -0.62 -8.23 -9.23
C ALA A 431 -1.03 -9.56 -9.93
N ALA A 432 -1.91 -9.51 -10.93
CA ALA A 432 -2.42 -10.70 -11.63
C ALA A 432 -1.41 -11.25 -12.65
N ALA A 433 -0.51 -10.40 -13.17
CA ALA A 433 0.53 -10.80 -14.12
C ALA A 433 1.72 -11.53 -13.47
N LEU A 434 1.87 -11.50 -12.14
CA LEU A 434 3.05 -12.02 -11.44
C LEU A 434 3.38 -13.50 -11.69
N PRO A 435 2.42 -14.44 -11.59
CA PRO A 435 2.71 -15.86 -11.84
C PRO A 435 3.26 -16.09 -13.25
N SER A 436 2.74 -15.34 -14.22
CA SER A 436 3.12 -15.45 -15.64
C SER A 436 4.47 -14.84 -15.92
N PHE A 437 4.81 -13.71 -15.31
CA PHE A 437 6.14 -13.14 -15.38
C PHE A 437 7.19 -14.04 -14.76
N GLN A 438 6.87 -14.69 -13.64
CA GLN A 438 7.79 -15.64 -13.03
C GLN A 438 7.94 -16.91 -13.83
N ALA A 439 6.84 -17.45 -14.36
CA ALA A 439 6.89 -18.58 -15.27
C ALA A 439 7.73 -18.23 -16.50
N PHE A 440 7.51 -17.06 -17.11
CA PHE A 440 8.31 -16.59 -18.24
C PHE A 440 9.80 -16.44 -17.87
N ARG A 441 10.14 -15.78 -16.77
CA ARG A 441 11.54 -15.63 -16.33
C ARG A 441 12.21 -16.97 -16.06
N THR A 442 11.47 -17.91 -15.46
CA THR A 442 12.01 -19.24 -15.11
C THR A 442 12.21 -20.10 -16.36
N LEU A 443 11.30 -19.99 -17.33
CA LEU A 443 11.39 -20.68 -18.61
C LEU A 443 12.49 -20.12 -19.53
N ASP A 444 12.70 -18.79 -19.53
CA ASP A 444 13.71 -18.10 -20.34
C ASP A 444 14.06 -16.71 -19.78
N ALA A 445 15.05 -16.69 -18.89
CA ALA A 445 15.52 -15.47 -18.26
C ALA A 445 16.06 -14.44 -19.27
N ALA A 446 16.72 -14.90 -20.35
CA ALA A 446 17.30 -14.00 -21.35
C ALA A 446 16.21 -13.29 -22.17
N ALA A 447 15.16 -14.01 -22.58
CA ALA A 447 14.03 -13.41 -23.28
C ALA A 447 13.17 -12.53 -22.37
N PHE A 448 13.06 -12.89 -21.10
CA PHE A 448 12.44 -12.04 -20.09
C PHE A 448 13.22 -10.72 -19.93
N ASP A 449 14.54 -10.75 -19.79
CA ASP A 449 15.33 -9.51 -19.67
C ASP A 449 15.23 -8.63 -20.92
N ALA A 450 15.16 -9.27 -22.10
CA ALA A 450 14.92 -8.57 -23.35
C ALA A 450 13.52 -7.93 -23.42
N SER A 451 12.48 -8.59 -22.88
CA SER A 451 11.12 -8.03 -22.81
C SER A 451 11.07 -6.82 -21.87
N GLN A 452 11.74 -6.90 -20.72
CA GLN A 452 11.85 -5.77 -19.78
C GLN A 452 12.53 -4.56 -20.42
N THR A 453 13.53 -4.78 -21.27
CA THR A 453 14.21 -3.71 -22.01
C THR A 453 13.27 -3.04 -23.01
N ARG A 454 12.45 -3.81 -23.73
CA ARG A 454 11.45 -3.27 -24.66
C ARG A 454 10.33 -2.53 -23.94
N LEU A 455 9.79 -3.09 -22.86
CA LEU A 455 8.74 -2.45 -22.05
C LEU A 455 9.21 -1.12 -21.45
N ARG A 456 10.47 -1.04 -21.01
CA ARG A 456 11.08 0.23 -20.56
C ARG A 456 11.17 1.25 -21.69
N ALA A 457 11.55 0.83 -22.89
CA ALA A 457 11.59 1.71 -24.05
C ALA A 457 10.20 2.29 -24.38
N VAL A 458 9.14 1.49 -24.24
CA VAL A 458 7.74 1.96 -24.38
C VAL A 458 7.40 3.02 -23.33
N LEU A 459 7.69 2.78 -22.04
CA LEU A 459 7.46 3.76 -20.97
C LEU A 459 8.20 5.09 -21.20
N THR A 460 9.44 5.03 -21.70
CA THR A 460 10.22 6.23 -21.98
C THR A 460 9.71 7.00 -23.21
N ALA A 461 9.19 6.29 -24.21
CA ALA A 461 8.69 6.89 -25.45
C ALA A 461 7.31 7.55 -25.29
N ASP A 462 6.47 7.02 -24.38
CA ASP A 462 5.13 7.58 -24.10
C ASP A 462 5.18 8.93 -23.36
N GLY A 463 6.32 9.27 -22.76
CA GLY A 463 6.53 10.52 -22.02
C GLY A 463 5.75 10.65 -20.70
N SER A 464 4.74 9.80 -20.48
CA SER A 464 3.90 9.72 -19.29
C SER A 464 4.63 9.06 -18.10
N GLY A 465 5.54 8.12 -18.39
CA GLY A 465 6.08 7.20 -17.36
C GLY A 465 4.99 6.39 -16.66
N ASP A 466 3.81 6.28 -17.30
CA ASP A 466 2.62 5.68 -16.72
C ASP A 466 2.45 4.23 -17.19
N PRO A 467 2.71 3.23 -16.33
CA PRO A 467 2.41 1.83 -16.60
C PRO A 467 0.90 1.54 -16.76
N ASP A 468 -0.01 2.45 -16.39
CA ASP A 468 -1.45 2.31 -16.69
C ASP A 468 -1.84 2.82 -18.08
N SER A 469 -0.89 3.42 -18.81
CA SER A 469 -1.12 3.86 -20.18
C SER A 469 -1.62 2.69 -21.05
N PRO A 470 -2.62 2.92 -21.93
CA PRO A 470 -3.06 1.90 -22.88
C PRO A 470 -1.89 1.34 -23.71
N LEU A 471 -0.90 2.18 -24.02
CA LEU A 471 0.30 1.80 -24.75
C LEU A 471 1.16 0.79 -23.97
N TYR A 472 1.40 1.02 -22.67
CA TYR A 472 2.16 0.08 -21.84
C TYR A 472 1.42 -1.24 -21.64
N ARG A 473 0.11 -1.19 -21.31
CA ARG A 473 -0.71 -2.40 -21.14
C ARG A 473 -0.76 -3.25 -22.41
N HIS A 474 -0.84 -2.60 -23.57
CA HIS A 474 -0.74 -3.26 -24.87
C HIS A 474 0.63 -3.94 -25.05
N ALA A 475 1.72 -3.21 -24.81
CA ALA A 475 3.07 -3.75 -24.94
C ALA A 475 3.32 -4.93 -24.00
N LEU A 476 2.84 -4.83 -22.75
CA LEU A 476 2.90 -5.91 -21.76
C LEU A 476 2.19 -7.16 -22.25
N ARG A 477 0.93 -7.04 -22.66
CA ARG A 477 0.15 -8.18 -23.17
C ARG A 477 0.82 -8.82 -24.37
N ARG A 478 1.44 -8.03 -25.24
CA ARG A 478 2.20 -8.54 -26.39
C ARG A 478 3.41 -9.37 -25.95
N GLU A 479 4.18 -8.93 -24.95
CA GLU A 479 5.31 -9.70 -24.42
C GLU A 479 4.85 -11.03 -23.80
N LEU A 480 3.75 -11.03 -23.04
CA LEU A 480 3.17 -12.25 -22.47
C LEU A 480 2.61 -13.19 -23.55
N HIS A 481 1.98 -12.63 -24.59
CA HIS A 481 1.52 -13.38 -25.75
C HIS A 481 2.67 -14.07 -26.47
N ASP A 482 3.72 -13.32 -26.83
CA ASP A 482 4.91 -13.85 -27.51
C ASP A 482 5.61 -14.92 -26.66
N ALA A 483 5.66 -14.74 -25.34
CA ALA A 483 6.19 -15.72 -24.41
C ALA A 483 5.33 -16.98 -24.37
N ALA A 484 4.03 -16.87 -24.10
CA ALA A 484 3.12 -18.00 -24.01
C ALA A 484 3.17 -18.87 -25.27
N LEU A 485 3.20 -18.24 -26.45
CA LEU A 485 3.24 -18.94 -27.73
C LEU A 485 4.53 -19.68 -28.01
N ARG A 486 5.66 -19.16 -27.54
CA ARG A 486 6.95 -19.87 -27.58
C ARG A 486 6.86 -21.20 -26.82
N TYR A 487 6.08 -21.23 -25.74
CA TYR A 487 5.94 -22.37 -24.84
C TYR A 487 4.69 -23.21 -25.08
N LEU A 488 3.73 -22.72 -25.86
CA LEU A 488 2.53 -23.46 -26.23
C LEU A 488 2.84 -24.88 -26.75
N PRO A 489 3.88 -25.13 -27.59
CA PRO A 489 4.21 -26.47 -28.06
C PRO A 489 4.53 -27.50 -26.97
N VAL A 490 4.93 -27.08 -25.76
CA VAL A 490 5.28 -27.98 -24.65
C VAL A 490 4.19 -28.09 -23.58
N THR A 491 3.02 -27.52 -23.83
CA THR A 491 1.89 -27.55 -22.88
C THR A 491 1.01 -28.80 -23.00
N SER A 492 0.11 -28.98 -22.04
CA SER A 492 -0.92 -30.02 -22.00
C SER A 492 -2.01 -29.74 -23.02
N ASP A 493 -2.81 -30.75 -23.33
CA ASP A 493 -3.99 -30.58 -24.20
C ASP A 493 -4.99 -29.60 -23.61
N ALA A 494 -5.13 -29.58 -22.28
CA ALA A 494 -6.03 -28.67 -21.59
C ALA A 494 -5.59 -27.20 -21.75
N ALA A 495 -4.32 -26.90 -21.51
CA ALA A 495 -3.78 -25.54 -21.67
C ALA A 495 -3.81 -25.09 -23.14
N ALA A 496 -3.41 -25.95 -24.06
CA ALA A 496 -3.48 -25.68 -25.50
C ALA A 496 -4.91 -25.38 -25.97
N LEU A 497 -5.89 -26.20 -25.53
CA LEU A 497 -7.29 -26.01 -25.89
C LEU A 497 -7.91 -24.77 -25.24
N GLY A 498 -7.51 -24.44 -24.00
CA GLY A 498 -7.91 -23.22 -23.32
C GLY A 498 -7.47 -21.97 -24.11
N TYR A 499 -6.22 -21.94 -24.54
CA TYR A 499 -5.70 -20.90 -25.43
C TYR A 499 -6.46 -20.81 -26.75
N LEU A 500 -6.69 -21.94 -27.43
CA LEU A 500 -7.39 -21.98 -28.72
C LEU A 500 -8.77 -21.34 -28.65
N LYS A 501 -9.54 -21.66 -27.60
CA LYS A 501 -10.88 -21.11 -27.40
C LYS A 501 -10.85 -19.61 -27.14
N ALA A 502 -9.98 -19.17 -26.21
CA ALA A 502 -9.87 -17.75 -25.86
C ALA A 502 -9.40 -16.90 -27.06
N ASP A 503 -8.44 -17.40 -27.85
CA ASP A 503 -7.97 -16.70 -29.05
C ASP A 503 -9.04 -16.66 -30.16
N LEU A 504 -9.80 -17.74 -30.34
CA LEU A 504 -10.92 -17.78 -31.29
C LEU A 504 -12.01 -16.76 -30.93
N ASP A 505 -12.40 -16.66 -29.66
CA ASP A 505 -13.43 -15.71 -29.22
C ASP A 505 -13.01 -14.28 -29.51
N ARG A 506 -11.74 -13.94 -29.27
CA ARG A 506 -11.16 -12.64 -29.61
C ARG A 506 -11.24 -12.35 -31.12
N LEU A 507 -10.85 -13.30 -31.97
CA LEU A 507 -10.89 -13.11 -33.41
C LEU A 507 -12.31 -13.04 -33.96
N ARG A 508 -13.28 -13.75 -33.38
CA ARG A 508 -14.69 -13.64 -33.79
C ARG A 508 -15.27 -12.26 -33.53
N VAL A 509 -14.96 -11.67 -32.37
CA VAL A 509 -15.35 -10.29 -32.05
C VAL A 509 -14.74 -9.34 -33.09
N LEU A 510 -13.43 -9.39 -33.29
CA LEU A 510 -12.74 -8.49 -34.22
C LEU A 510 -13.11 -8.70 -35.69
N ARG A 511 -13.41 -9.94 -36.12
CA ARG A 511 -13.89 -10.20 -37.48
C ARG A 511 -15.17 -9.44 -37.80
N SER A 512 -16.06 -9.29 -36.82
CA SER A 512 -17.34 -8.59 -37.00
C SER A 512 -17.23 -7.08 -36.75
N SER A 513 -16.43 -6.66 -35.77
CA SER A 513 -16.32 -5.24 -35.39
C SER A 513 -15.25 -4.49 -36.20
N ASP A 514 -14.03 -5.03 -36.30
CA ASP A 514 -12.86 -4.38 -36.91
C ASP A 514 -11.88 -5.41 -37.54
N PRO A 515 -12.10 -5.78 -38.81
CA PRO A 515 -11.25 -6.76 -39.51
C PRO A 515 -9.80 -6.31 -39.72
N GLU A 516 -9.54 -5.00 -39.72
CA GLU A 516 -8.17 -4.46 -39.80
C GLU A 516 -7.41 -4.75 -38.52
N VAL A 517 -8.05 -4.49 -37.37
CA VAL A 517 -7.51 -4.84 -36.05
C VAL A 517 -7.34 -6.34 -35.90
N CYS A 518 -8.28 -7.15 -36.40
CA CYS A 518 -8.14 -8.61 -36.43
C CYS A 518 -6.87 -9.05 -37.19
N ARG A 519 -6.67 -8.54 -38.41
CA ARG A 519 -5.49 -8.85 -39.22
C ARG A 519 -4.21 -8.38 -38.55
N ALA A 520 -4.21 -7.18 -37.97
CA ALA A 520 -3.07 -6.61 -37.25
C ALA A 520 -2.71 -7.43 -36.01
N LEU A 521 -3.69 -8.03 -35.36
CA LEU A 521 -3.48 -8.86 -34.18
C LEU A 521 -2.79 -10.19 -34.53
N ILE A 522 -3.15 -10.79 -35.67
CA ILE A 522 -2.51 -12.00 -36.18
C ILE A 522 -1.13 -11.67 -36.80
N TYR A 523 -1.04 -10.56 -37.52
CA TYR A 523 0.16 -10.09 -38.21
C TYR A 523 0.55 -8.68 -37.75
N PRO A 524 1.18 -8.54 -36.57
CA PRO A 524 1.57 -7.23 -36.03
C PRO A 524 2.45 -6.40 -36.96
N GLN A 525 3.21 -7.06 -37.84
CA GLN A 525 4.07 -6.43 -38.85
C GLN A 525 3.31 -5.75 -40.01
N PHE A 526 1.99 -5.88 -40.07
CA PHE A 526 1.16 -5.23 -41.11
C PHE A 526 0.54 -3.92 -40.67
N SER A 527 0.59 -3.57 -39.38
CA SER A 527 -0.08 -2.39 -38.85
C SER A 527 0.82 -1.54 -37.98
N GLN A 528 0.58 -0.22 -38.01
CA GLN A 528 1.11 0.74 -37.04
C GLN A 528 0.03 1.19 -36.03
N ALA A 529 -1.16 0.58 -36.07
CA ALA A 529 -2.32 1.01 -35.29
C ALA A 529 -2.07 0.96 -33.78
N ALA A 530 -2.64 1.96 -33.08
CA ALA A 530 -2.69 2.05 -31.64
C ALA A 530 -3.61 0.96 -31.08
N ASP A 531 -3.07 0.20 -30.13
CA ASP A 531 -3.73 -0.79 -29.27
C ASP A 531 -4.99 -1.49 -29.84
N PRO A 532 -4.85 -2.67 -30.50
CA PRO A 532 -5.95 -3.55 -30.90
C PRO A 532 -6.92 -3.95 -29.76
N SER A 533 -6.60 -3.67 -28.49
CA SER A 533 -7.45 -3.99 -27.34
C SER A 533 -8.70 -3.12 -27.21
N ALA A 534 -8.72 -1.90 -27.79
CA ALA A 534 -9.83 -0.96 -27.66
C ALA A 534 -11.16 -1.46 -28.26
N ALA A 535 -11.09 -2.41 -29.20
CA ALA A 535 -12.25 -3.01 -29.87
C ALA A 535 -12.80 -4.26 -29.16
N LEU A 536 -12.18 -4.69 -28.05
CA LEU A 536 -12.53 -5.91 -27.31
C LEU A 536 -13.17 -5.58 -25.96
N THR A 537 -14.10 -6.41 -25.50
CA THR A 537 -14.70 -6.26 -24.17
C THR A 537 -13.71 -6.63 -23.07
N GLU A 538 -13.88 -6.06 -21.88
CA GLU A 538 -13.06 -6.38 -20.71
C GLU A 538 -13.12 -7.89 -20.37
N GLU A 539 -14.27 -8.53 -20.54
CA GLU A 539 -14.46 -9.97 -20.32
C GLU A 539 -13.68 -10.82 -21.33
N THR A 540 -13.73 -10.48 -22.62
CA THR A 540 -12.96 -11.19 -23.66
C THR A 540 -11.46 -11.06 -23.41
N GLN A 541 -11.00 -9.87 -23.01
CA GLN A 541 -9.59 -9.65 -22.68
C GLN A 541 -9.15 -10.42 -21.45
N LYS A 542 -9.96 -10.40 -20.39
CA LYS A 542 -9.66 -11.15 -19.16
C LYS A 542 -9.53 -12.65 -19.44
N THR A 543 -10.46 -13.22 -20.19
CA THR A 543 -10.44 -14.66 -20.55
C THR A 543 -9.18 -15.01 -21.35
N TYR A 544 -8.76 -14.09 -22.23
CA TYR A 544 -7.53 -14.25 -23.01
C TYR A 544 -6.27 -14.20 -22.14
N ASP A 545 -6.19 -13.21 -21.26
CA ASP A 545 -5.06 -13.04 -20.34
C ASP A 545 -4.93 -14.26 -19.40
N GLU A 546 -6.05 -14.79 -18.89
CA GLU A 546 -6.10 -16.05 -18.11
C GLU A 546 -5.58 -17.25 -18.89
N ALA A 547 -5.90 -17.36 -20.18
CA ALA A 547 -5.42 -18.45 -21.03
C ALA A 547 -3.91 -18.37 -21.30
N LEU A 548 -3.36 -17.17 -21.53
CA LEU A 548 -1.90 -16.97 -21.63
C LEU A 548 -1.19 -17.38 -20.35
N ASN A 549 -1.77 -17.03 -19.19
CA ASN A 549 -1.24 -17.38 -17.88
C ASN A 549 -1.22 -18.91 -17.68
N ALA A 550 -2.31 -19.59 -18.05
CA ALA A 550 -2.40 -21.05 -17.98
C ALA A 550 -1.35 -21.74 -18.86
N VAL A 551 -1.05 -21.21 -20.04
CA VAL A 551 -0.02 -21.74 -20.95
C VAL A 551 1.37 -21.67 -20.31
N LEU A 552 1.75 -20.51 -19.76
CA LEU A 552 3.06 -20.33 -19.13
C LEU A 552 3.21 -21.15 -17.85
N ALA A 553 2.18 -21.21 -17.02
CA ALA A 553 2.18 -22.01 -15.79
C ALA A 553 2.27 -23.52 -16.08
N ASP A 554 1.51 -24.02 -17.06
CA ASP A 554 1.52 -25.43 -17.45
C ASP A 554 2.84 -25.84 -18.12
N ALA A 555 3.45 -24.95 -18.91
CA ALA A 555 4.77 -25.17 -19.49
C ALA A 555 5.87 -25.29 -18.42
N LEU A 556 5.79 -24.50 -17.35
CA LEU A 556 6.71 -24.60 -16.22
C LEU A 556 6.56 -25.93 -15.46
N ALA A 557 5.32 -26.42 -15.33
CA ALA A 557 5.00 -27.63 -14.60
C ALA A 557 5.35 -28.93 -15.35
N GLY A 558 5.60 -28.89 -16.66
CA GLY A 558 5.71 -30.09 -17.49
C GLY A 558 6.94 -30.13 -18.38
N GLU A 559 7.71 -31.23 -18.31
CA GLU A 559 8.77 -31.56 -19.28
C GLU A 559 8.21 -32.22 -20.55
N ARG A 560 7.10 -31.70 -21.11
CA ARG A 560 6.48 -32.33 -22.29
C ARG A 560 7.19 -31.85 -23.56
N ARG A 561 7.29 -32.73 -24.56
CA ARG A 561 7.80 -32.36 -25.89
C ARG A 561 6.63 -32.03 -26.81
N ALA A 562 6.88 -31.14 -27.77
CA ALA A 562 5.94 -30.90 -28.86
C ALA A 562 5.54 -32.24 -29.51
N PRO A 563 4.24 -32.49 -29.75
CA PRO A 563 3.78 -33.72 -30.38
C PRO A 563 4.52 -33.92 -31.70
N ARG A 564 5.25 -35.03 -31.86
CA ARG A 564 5.99 -35.44 -33.08
C ARG A 564 5.51 -36.79 -33.68
N ASP A 565 4.38 -37.30 -33.20
CA ASP A 565 3.67 -38.49 -33.69
C ASP A 565 2.94 -38.33 -35.05
N ALA A 566 2.65 -39.43 -35.74
CA ALA A 566 1.98 -39.41 -37.04
C ALA A 566 0.54 -38.86 -36.98
N GLN A 567 -0.17 -39.05 -35.86
CA GLN A 567 -1.58 -38.66 -35.74
C GLN A 567 -1.74 -37.14 -35.79
N SER A 568 -0.94 -36.39 -35.05
CA SER A 568 -1.02 -34.92 -35.08
C SER A 568 -0.56 -34.32 -36.42
N ALA A 569 0.06 -35.10 -37.33
CA ALA A 569 0.46 -34.65 -38.67
C ALA A 569 -0.70 -34.83 -39.64
N ALA A 570 -1.35 -35.99 -39.55
CA ALA A 570 -2.59 -36.26 -40.23
C ALA A 570 -3.67 -35.24 -39.83
N ASP A 571 -3.78 -34.92 -38.53
CA ASP A 571 -4.73 -33.93 -38.02
C ASP A 571 -4.45 -32.52 -38.57
N ARG A 572 -3.18 -32.07 -38.59
CA ARG A 572 -2.78 -30.81 -39.23
C ARG A 572 -3.16 -30.79 -40.72
N GLN A 573 -2.87 -31.86 -41.45
CA GLN A 573 -3.18 -31.96 -42.87
C GLN A 573 -4.69 -31.95 -43.12
N GLN A 574 -5.47 -32.64 -42.29
CA GLN A 574 -6.93 -32.67 -42.35
C GLN A 574 -7.51 -31.26 -42.18
N VAL A 575 -7.07 -30.55 -41.12
CA VAL A 575 -7.52 -29.17 -40.82
C VAL A 575 -7.16 -28.22 -41.97
N LEU A 576 -5.91 -28.23 -42.42
CA LEU A 576 -5.48 -27.35 -43.52
C LEU A 576 -6.23 -27.63 -44.82
N ALA A 577 -6.45 -28.90 -45.18
CA ALA A 577 -7.19 -29.27 -46.39
C ALA A 577 -8.65 -28.81 -46.34
N ALA A 578 -9.31 -28.98 -45.19
CA ALA A 578 -10.71 -28.55 -45.00
C ALA A 578 -10.86 -27.03 -45.13
N VAL A 579 -9.94 -26.27 -44.53
CA VAL A 579 -9.99 -24.79 -44.56
C VAL A 579 -9.57 -24.27 -45.93
N LEU A 580 -8.43 -24.71 -46.49
CA LEU A 580 -7.93 -24.21 -47.78
C LEU A 580 -8.88 -24.52 -48.94
N GLY A 581 -9.72 -25.55 -48.85
CA GLY A 581 -10.77 -25.82 -49.84
C GLY A 581 -11.86 -24.73 -49.93
N ARG A 582 -11.98 -23.86 -48.92
CA ARG A 582 -12.97 -22.77 -48.85
C ARG A 582 -12.42 -21.40 -49.27
N PHE A 583 -11.10 -21.26 -49.36
CA PHE A 583 -10.44 -19.98 -49.63
C PHE A 583 -9.66 -19.98 -50.95
N PRO A 584 -9.40 -18.82 -51.56
CA PRO A 584 -8.58 -18.73 -52.77
C PRO A 584 -7.16 -19.31 -52.57
N PRO A 585 -6.51 -19.85 -53.62
CA PRO A 585 -5.19 -20.49 -53.51
C PRO A 585 -4.08 -19.63 -52.88
N VAL A 586 -4.17 -18.30 -52.98
CA VAL A 586 -3.23 -17.36 -52.33
C VAL A 586 -3.14 -17.55 -50.82
N PHE A 587 -4.19 -18.06 -50.16
CA PHE A 587 -4.19 -18.33 -48.73
C PHE A 587 -3.26 -19.48 -48.33
N ALA A 588 -3.06 -20.46 -49.22
CA ALA A 588 -2.08 -21.51 -49.00
C ALA A 588 -0.65 -20.95 -49.03
N ALA A 589 -0.36 -20.06 -49.98
CA ALA A 589 0.93 -19.37 -50.07
C ALA A 589 1.15 -18.47 -48.84
N GLY A 590 0.12 -17.73 -48.42
CA GLY A 590 0.18 -16.83 -47.28
C GLY A 590 0.55 -17.50 -45.95
N LEU A 591 0.22 -18.78 -45.76
CA LEU A 591 0.64 -19.54 -44.57
C LEU A 591 2.17 -19.68 -44.45
N SER A 592 2.88 -19.70 -45.58
CA SER A 592 4.36 -19.77 -45.61
C SER A 592 5.02 -18.43 -45.92
N HIS A 593 4.25 -17.52 -46.53
CA HIS A 593 4.67 -16.21 -47.01
C HIS A 593 3.69 -15.14 -46.52
N PRO A 594 3.75 -14.74 -45.23
CA PRO A 594 2.79 -13.82 -44.64
C PRO A 594 2.58 -12.52 -45.44
N GLU A 595 3.61 -12.03 -46.13
CA GLU A 595 3.55 -10.86 -47.01
C GLU A 595 2.43 -10.92 -48.05
N GLU A 596 2.03 -12.11 -48.50
CA GLU A 596 0.89 -12.28 -49.41
C GLU A 596 -0.42 -11.78 -48.78
N PHE A 597 -0.60 -11.98 -47.47
CA PHE A 597 -1.77 -11.50 -46.73
C PHE A 597 -1.81 -9.98 -46.55
N ARG A 598 -0.67 -9.29 -46.66
CA ARG A 598 -0.62 -7.82 -46.59
C ARG A 598 -1.39 -7.19 -47.75
N ALA A 599 -1.34 -7.82 -48.92
CA ALA A 599 -1.95 -7.30 -50.15
C ALA A 599 -3.44 -7.68 -50.29
N LEU A 600 -3.97 -8.52 -49.40
CA LEU A 600 -5.37 -8.93 -49.41
C LEU A 600 -6.23 -8.01 -48.53
N GLU A 601 -7.54 -8.02 -48.78
CA GLU A 601 -8.51 -7.37 -47.91
C GLU A 601 -8.49 -8.00 -46.49
N PRO A 602 -8.66 -7.21 -45.41
CA PRO A 602 -8.48 -7.70 -44.03
C PRO A 602 -9.52 -8.73 -43.60
N LEU A 603 -10.77 -8.56 -44.04
CA LEU A 603 -11.89 -9.44 -43.67
C LEU A 603 -11.67 -10.89 -44.13
N PRO A 604 -11.30 -11.18 -45.39
CA PRO A 604 -10.90 -12.52 -45.81
C PRO A 604 -9.75 -13.12 -44.98
N VAL A 605 -8.73 -12.33 -44.65
CA VAL A 605 -7.57 -12.81 -43.85
C VAL A 605 -8.00 -13.18 -42.44
N CYS A 606 -8.80 -12.33 -41.80
CA CYS A 606 -9.36 -12.61 -40.48
C CYS A 606 -10.29 -13.84 -40.51
N ALA A 607 -11.17 -13.94 -41.52
CA ALA A 607 -12.10 -15.06 -41.67
C ALA A 607 -11.39 -16.41 -41.85
N PHE A 608 -10.28 -16.43 -42.60
CA PHE A 608 -9.44 -17.61 -42.76
C PHE A 608 -8.86 -18.09 -41.42
N HIS A 609 -8.34 -17.16 -40.61
CA HIS A 609 -7.76 -17.49 -39.30
C HIS A 609 -8.79 -17.90 -38.25
N VAL A 610 -10.02 -17.37 -38.34
CA VAL A 610 -11.16 -17.86 -37.57
C VAL A 610 -11.52 -19.28 -38.00
N ALA A 611 -11.65 -19.54 -39.30
CA ALA A 611 -11.98 -20.87 -39.84
C ALA A 611 -10.94 -21.93 -39.45
N LEU A 612 -9.66 -21.57 -39.42
CA LEU A 612 -8.58 -22.46 -38.99
C LEU A 612 -8.74 -22.94 -37.55
N ARG A 613 -9.12 -22.03 -36.65
CA ARG A 613 -9.32 -22.32 -35.22
C ARG A 613 -10.64 -23.06 -34.98
N GLU A 614 -11.68 -22.76 -35.74
CA GLU A 614 -12.94 -23.49 -35.70
C GLU A 614 -12.76 -24.95 -36.15
N GLU A 615 -12.02 -25.17 -37.24
CA GLU A 615 -11.73 -26.51 -37.73
C GLU A 615 -10.85 -27.30 -36.74
N LEU A 616 -9.92 -26.66 -36.04
CA LEU A 616 -9.18 -27.32 -34.96
C LEU A 616 -10.08 -27.81 -33.83
N LEU A 617 -11.19 -27.11 -33.55
CA LEU A 617 -12.15 -27.49 -32.50
C LEU A 617 -13.12 -28.60 -32.93
N THR A 618 -13.15 -29.00 -34.21
CA THR A 618 -13.94 -30.16 -34.67
C THR A 618 -13.27 -31.49 -34.31
N LEU A 619 -11.97 -31.48 -34.05
CA LEU A 619 -11.20 -32.65 -33.59
C LEU A 619 -11.52 -32.97 -32.12
N PRO A 620 -11.41 -34.25 -31.69
CA PRO A 620 -11.50 -34.62 -30.28
C PRO A 620 -10.49 -33.82 -29.42
N PRO A 621 -10.81 -33.44 -28.17
CA PRO A 621 -9.99 -32.50 -27.39
C PRO A 621 -8.47 -32.82 -27.32
N PRO A 622 -8.04 -34.09 -27.12
CA PRO A 622 -6.61 -34.43 -27.13
C PRO A 622 -5.95 -34.24 -28.51
N ARG A 623 -6.68 -34.55 -29.59
CA ARG A 623 -6.22 -34.39 -30.98
C ARG A 623 -6.16 -32.92 -31.38
N SER A 624 -7.15 -32.13 -30.95
CA SER A 624 -7.20 -30.68 -31.15
C SER A 624 -5.98 -29.99 -30.52
N GLY A 625 -5.69 -30.28 -29.24
CA GLY A 625 -4.51 -29.75 -28.56
C GLY A 625 -3.19 -30.15 -29.23
N ALA A 626 -3.08 -31.41 -29.66
CA ALA A 626 -1.88 -31.90 -30.34
C ALA A 626 -1.68 -31.27 -31.73
N ALA A 627 -2.75 -31.10 -32.50
CA ALA A 627 -2.72 -30.43 -33.81
C ALA A 627 -2.37 -28.94 -33.66
N LEU A 628 -2.97 -28.23 -32.69
CA LEU A 628 -2.67 -26.82 -32.41
C LEU A 628 -1.19 -26.60 -32.12
N ARG A 629 -0.60 -27.42 -31.24
CA ARG A 629 0.83 -27.32 -30.87
C ARG A 629 1.78 -27.54 -32.04
N ARG A 630 1.33 -28.18 -33.13
CA ARG A 630 2.07 -28.26 -34.40
C ARG A 630 1.84 -27.11 -35.34
N MET A 631 0.64 -26.55 -35.30
CA MET A 631 0.20 -25.48 -36.18
C MET A 631 0.50 -24.09 -35.61
N VAL A 632 1.37 -23.98 -34.60
CA VAL A 632 1.75 -22.69 -34.00
C VAL A 632 2.25 -21.70 -35.07
N PRO A 633 3.16 -22.05 -36.00
CA PRO A 633 3.57 -21.12 -37.06
C PRO A 633 2.38 -20.59 -37.88
N GLU A 634 1.49 -21.47 -38.31
CA GLU A 634 0.29 -21.12 -39.09
C GLU A 634 -0.70 -20.27 -38.30
N ILE A 635 -0.87 -20.54 -37.00
CA ILE A 635 -1.78 -19.82 -36.10
C ILE A 635 -1.25 -18.42 -35.77
N LEU A 636 0.08 -18.25 -35.78
CA LEU A 636 0.78 -16.98 -35.53
C LEU A 636 1.08 -16.18 -36.79
N GLY A 637 0.82 -16.73 -37.97
CA GLY A 637 1.18 -16.07 -39.20
C GLY A 637 2.70 -15.85 -39.32
N ARG A 638 3.50 -16.84 -38.87
CA ARG A 638 4.97 -16.79 -38.83
C ARG A 638 5.63 -17.85 -39.68
#